data_AF-A0A3Q9BXR1-F1
#
_entry.id   AF-A0A3Q9BXR1-F1
#
_cell.length_a   1.000
_cell.length_b   1.000
_cell.length_c   1.000
_cell.angle_alpha   90.00
_cell.angle_beta   90.00
_cell.angle_gamma   90.00
#
_symmetry.space_group_name_H-M   'P 1'
#
loop_
_entity.id
_entity.type
_entity.pdbx_description
1 polymer ?
#
loop_
_entity_poly.entity_id
_entity_poly.type
_entity_poly.pdbx_seq_one_letter_code
_entity_poly.pdbx_strand_id
1 'polypeptide(L)'
;MRKRRLRRYFSANPLIALSVVAASATLVPLASSDPAVRTAPTAADGATPGLFSAPGKELGSGYASSSDEIVQATGDAEGLHILAARESDGFSFYEIARLNRRELSEVGPWTGYVCTTGSGNYAAAVYAPSAWSNEPGAYESGAFAAVIRLSDGKVTEIPDRVQLAYFAPGCGTGDQVAFTSSSATDRSIGSTTVISVDAETGSVSSRRTIKGHLTHVTPTQRGTVGVLGGALVDLKGDGKKLSARSLAAVPGPMFALTASKNGTVDIGTVDGESSVISRFDGKDFTELGRAPKGKVKLLPVADGDAVVGDVAGIDTSRAPGLAKHAVSGRVVGISRQGHLVTNSVFSEQMKGITSTIGSPSAKGAGSLSVKATALRTGAKASTLVDADRERPKPDSSLSMDPAAFVTAGRDDTDPLTCGEGGPESQCLSGYGAAVRGKIAEMETPCIVKRNDPKRQALQASANMVEWAVDQAVHGQLTVSRPANWHDTGLGAYTPQGLFEKPRLTGGGEIPAQIMLGVLAQESNFKQASWHSVNGDSGNVTKSDWFGNGNGIHYYPNRASADCGYGIAQVTTRMSEKDSEQYDALHAGAITTDYAANIAAGLQILGEKWNQLKALGMNTNNGDPAYLENWYMALWGYNSGVYTSGAVGLGYFNNPIKPEYPADRQPFLRYSYDDASHPGDWSYQEKILGWAEVPQMTWDGVASYVKPDMPFDVITVAPLDAFCAPSINACDPDAADPCPSWDSSCYWDSSVNWMGSQSTANSSTETLRYALGSGEPELQSKYDHGPCIDHPGVYTNAIIVDDLGEHEDTYGCGDFEGAWDGKFTLQVGDNITMQRDDGTYRATPYIAPIDLHQLGAGYDHHVYFTHNYPDTDYFHKVTGRWQVNPNKLPAGDDFGQRYKVFVHLPSHGAEAVVRYNFIPGDNTAGAKPDYCNVNQGTRSNGKETWFEMGTFTFWKGGRIEADNLHSAGTGDDNVVFDAIAFVPFTTADPGPCNLVDGGV
;
A
#
# COMPACT_ATOMS: atom_id res chain seq x y z
N MET A 1 -85.96 4.04 -9.80
CA MET A 1 -86.15 5.35 -9.14
C MET A 1 -85.65 5.26 -7.67
N ARG A 2 -85.65 6.39 -6.93
CA ARG A 2 -85.58 6.59 -5.45
C ARG A 2 -85.82 5.32 -4.57
N LYS A 3 -85.20 5.12 -3.38
CA LYS A 3 -84.71 6.09 -2.35
C LYS A 3 -83.84 5.43 -1.23
N ARG A 4 -82.77 6.12 -0.77
CA ARG A 4 -82.24 6.31 0.62
C ARG A 4 -82.07 5.11 1.61
N ARG A 5 -80.84 4.80 2.09
CA ARG A 5 -80.08 5.26 3.33
C ARG A 5 -80.30 4.35 4.58
N LEU A 6 -79.38 4.16 5.56
CA LEU A 6 -78.09 4.82 5.93
C LEU A 6 -77.11 3.84 6.68
N ARG A 7 -75.79 4.13 6.62
CA ARG A 7 -74.61 3.86 7.55
C ARG A 7 -74.83 3.02 8.85
N ARG A 8 -73.85 2.28 9.41
CA ARG A 8 -72.40 2.00 9.18
C ARG A 8 -72.07 0.60 9.80
N TYR A 9 -70.86 0.04 9.96
CA TYR A 9 -69.47 0.53 9.93
C TYR A 9 -68.51 -0.39 9.12
N PHE A 10 -67.25 -0.58 9.57
CA PHE A 10 -66.09 -1.19 8.91
C PHE A 10 -65.80 -2.58 9.54
N SER A 11 -65.32 -3.67 8.89
CA SER A 11 -64.48 -3.94 7.69
C SER A 11 -62.95 -3.98 7.97
N ALA A 12 -62.16 -5.00 7.57
CA ALA A 12 -62.46 -6.22 6.78
C ALA A 12 -61.47 -7.40 7.02
N ASN A 13 -61.87 -8.58 6.52
CA ASN A 13 -61.19 -9.87 6.34
C ASN A 13 -61.67 -10.40 4.95
N PRO A 14 -61.30 -11.61 4.44
CA PRO A 14 -60.03 -12.37 4.41
C PRO A 14 -59.44 -12.35 2.96
N LEU A 15 -58.38 -13.04 2.49
CA LEU A 15 -57.71 -14.33 2.73
C LEU A 15 -58.39 -15.58 2.12
N ILE A 16 -57.55 -16.47 1.55
CA ILE A 16 -57.77 -17.85 1.04
C ILE A 16 -58.06 -18.04 -0.48
N ALA A 17 -57.03 -18.55 -1.19
CA ALA A 17 -57.12 -19.74 -2.05
C ALA A 17 -55.70 -20.35 -2.23
N LEU A 18 -55.53 -21.66 -2.04
CA LEU A 18 -54.26 -22.39 -2.25
C LEU A 18 -54.36 -23.31 -3.47
N SER A 19 -53.25 -23.48 -4.18
CA SER A 19 -52.91 -24.67 -4.96
C SER A 19 -51.39 -24.90 -4.90
N VAL A 20 -50.96 -26.17 -4.96
CA VAL A 20 -49.59 -26.58 -4.59
C VAL A 20 -48.83 -27.08 -5.81
N VAL A 21 -47.58 -26.63 -5.95
CA VAL A 21 -46.53 -27.25 -6.79
C VAL A 21 -45.28 -27.40 -5.91
N ALA A 22 -44.50 -28.46 -6.11
CA ALA A 22 -43.38 -28.82 -5.23
C ALA A 22 -42.16 -27.90 -5.43
N ALA A 23 -41.50 -27.56 -4.32
CA ALA A 23 -40.22 -26.86 -4.32
C ALA A 23 -39.06 -27.83 -4.07
N SER A 24 -38.09 -27.86 -4.98
CA SER A 24 -36.79 -28.51 -4.74
C SER A 24 -35.91 -27.56 -3.93
N ALA A 25 -35.69 -27.88 -2.65
CA ALA A 25 -34.86 -27.05 -1.78
C ALA A 25 -33.36 -27.29 -2.06
N THR A 26 -32.76 -26.44 -2.90
CA THR A 26 -31.29 -26.32 -2.98
C THR A 26 -30.78 -25.65 -1.72
N LEU A 27 -30.02 -26.40 -0.91
CA LEU A 27 -29.41 -25.90 0.32
C LEU A 27 -28.26 -24.94 0.01
N VAL A 28 -28.54 -23.64 0.07
CA VAL A 28 -27.49 -22.63 0.25
C VAL A 28 -26.85 -22.85 1.63
N PRO A 29 -25.51 -22.97 1.74
CA PRO A 29 -24.86 -23.02 3.04
C PRO A 29 -24.93 -21.62 3.66
N LEU A 30 -25.77 -21.46 4.69
CA LEU A 30 -25.73 -20.30 5.57
C LEU A 30 -24.29 -20.11 6.09
N ALA A 31 -23.81 -18.87 6.07
CA ALA A 31 -22.51 -18.53 6.63
C ALA A 31 -22.40 -19.05 8.07
N SER A 32 -21.38 -19.85 8.36
CA SER A 32 -21.13 -20.36 9.70
C SER A 32 -20.95 -19.18 10.65
N SER A 33 -21.62 -19.22 11.80
CA SER A 33 -21.32 -18.30 12.90
C SER A 33 -19.83 -18.41 13.24
N ASP A 34 -19.10 -17.31 13.07
CA ASP A 34 -17.66 -17.25 13.33
C ASP A 34 -17.39 -17.53 14.82
N PRO A 35 -16.38 -18.35 15.20
CA PRO A 35 -15.98 -18.46 16.59
C PRO A 35 -15.44 -17.11 17.06
N ALA A 36 -15.95 -16.63 18.19
CA ALA A 36 -15.62 -15.31 18.74
C ALA A 36 -14.09 -15.13 18.86
N VAL A 37 -13.57 -14.09 18.19
CA VAL A 37 -12.15 -13.74 18.23
C VAL A 37 -11.74 -13.48 19.67
N ARG A 38 -10.67 -14.15 20.11
CA ARG A 38 -10.08 -13.93 21.43
C ARG A 38 -9.23 -12.68 21.38
N THR A 39 -9.74 -11.58 21.94
CA THR A 39 -8.89 -10.43 22.28
C THR A 39 -7.86 -10.86 23.32
N ALA A 40 -6.62 -10.41 23.16
CA ALA A 40 -5.55 -10.67 24.13
C ALA A 40 -5.95 -10.07 25.50
N PRO A 41 -6.01 -10.87 26.59
CA PRO A 41 -6.27 -10.33 27.91
C PRO A 41 -5.14 -9.38 28.34
N THR A 42 -5.47 -8.30 29.03
CA THR A 42 -4.50 -7.52 29.83
C THR A 42 -4.10 -8.30 31.07
N ALA A 43 -3.37 -9.39 30.87
CA ALA A 43 -2.90 -10.30 31.90
C ALA A 43 -1.47 -9.97 32.33
N ALA A 44 -1.23 -10.01 33.64
CA ALA A 44 0.11 -10.21 34.19
C ALA A 44 0.56 -11.66 33.99
N ASP A 45 1.85 -11.92 34.22
CA ASP A 45 2.47 -13.25 34.33
C ASP A 45 2.47 -14.13 33.06
N GLY A 46 3.22 -13.69 32.05
CA GLY A 46 4.31 -14.51 31.48
C GLY A 46 3.96 -15.76 30.66
N ALA A 47 2.72 -15.91 30.20
CA ALA A 47 2.34 -16.99 29.28
C ALA A 47 1.73 -16.44 27.98
N THR A 48 2.44 -16.64 26.86
CA THR A 48 1.97 -16.35 25.50
C THR A 48 0.63 -17.03 25.22
N PRO A 49 -0.39 -16.32 24.69
CA PRO A 49 -1.66 -16.90 24.29
C PRO A 49 -1.53 -17.80 23.04
N GLY A 50 -1.18 -19.06 23.25
CA GLY A 50 -1.16 -20.06 22.17
C GLY A 50 -2.53 -20.20 21.48
N LEU A 51 -2.49 -20.43 20.16
CA LEU A 51 -3.68 -20.55 19.29
C LEU A 51 -4.71 -21.55 19.86
N PHE A 52 -4.23 -22.67 20.40
CA PHE A 52 -5.06 -23.68 21.06
C PHE A 52 -5.03 -23.53 22.58
N SER A 53 -6.22 -23.40 23.19
CA SER A 53 -6.40 -23.24 24.64
C SER A 53 -6.14 -24.49 25.46
N ALA A 54 -6.18 -25.67 24.82
CA ALA A 54 -5.90 -26.95 25.44
C ALA A 54 -5.13 -27.86 24.46
N PRO A 55 -3.86 -27.54 24.11
CA PRO A 55 -3.12 -28.24 23.04
C PRO A 55 -3.06 -29.77 23.20
N GLY A 56 -2.90 -30.28 24.42
CA GLY A 56 -2.91 -31.72 24.70
C GLY A 56 -4.23 -32.45 24.35
N LYS A 57 -5.34 -31.71 24.17
CA LYS A 57 -6.64 -32.19 23.68
C LYS A 57 -6.88 -31.80 22.22
N GLU A 58 -6.53 -30.57 21.86
CA GLU A 58 -6.90 -29.93 20.58
C GLU A 58 -5.90 -30.25 19.46
N LEU A 59 -4.63 -30.48 19.79
CA LEU A 59 -3.62 -31.07 18.91
C LEU A 59 -3.44 -32.56 19.22
N GLY A 60 -3.53 -32.93 20.50
CA GLY A 60 -3.41 -34.30 21.00
C GLY A 60 -2.15 -34.53 21.83
N SER A 61 -2.06 -35.67 22.52
CA SER A 61 -1.05 -35.88 23.59
C SER A 61 0.41 -35.89 23.15
N GLY A 62 0.71 -35.97 21.85
CA GLY A 62 2.08 -35.91 21.32
C GLY A 62 2.63 -34.50 21.04
N TYR A 63 1.79 -33.45 21.10
CA TYR A 63 2.11 -32.11 20.61
C TYR A 63 3.45 -31.56 21.15
N ALA A 64 3.66 -31.64 22.47
CA ALA A 64 4.84 -31.12 23.18
C ALA A 64 6.17 -31.84 22.84
N SER A 65 6.13 -32.88 22.00
CA SER A 65 7.30 -33.61 21.49
C SER A 65 7.43 -33.56 19.97
N SER A 66 6.57 -32.77 19.30
CA SER A 66 6.53 -32.63 17.85
C SER A 66 7.53 -31.57 17.37
N SER A 67 8.11 -31.82 16.18
CA SER A 67 8.90 -30.85 15.41
C SER A 67 8.15 -30.39 14.16
N ASP A 68 6.82 -30.37 14.22
CA ASP A 68 5.99 -29.76 13.18
C ASP A 68 5.88 -28.25 13.36
N GLU A 69 5.95 -27.53 12.26
CA GLU A 69 6.21 -26.09 12.20
C GLU A 69 5.49 -25.52 10.98
N ILE A 70 5.10 -24.25 11.05
CA ILE A 70 4.47 -23.53 9.92
C ILE A 70 5.06 -22.13 9.80
N VAL A 71 5.24 -21.69 8.55
CA VAL A 71 5.58 -20.31 8.18
C VAL A 71 4.46 -19.77 7.31
N GLN A 72 4.06 -18.53 7.55
CA GLN A 72 3.03 -17.80 6.80
C GLN A 72 3.48 -16.35 6.59
N ALA A 73 2.83 -15.64 5.67
CA ALA A 73 3.02 -14.21 5.50
C ALA A 73 1.68 -13.49 5.31
N THR A 74 1.67 -12.20 5.64
CA THR A 74 0.65 -11.20 5.30
C THR A 74 1.31 -9.83 5.39
N GLY A 75 0.80 -8.82 4.67
CA GLY A 75 1.36 -7.47 4.71
C GLY A 75 0.35 -6.40 5.08
N ASP A 76 0.88 -5.29 5.58
CA ASP A 76 0.19 -4.01 5.76
C ASP A 76 1.19 -2.85 5.63
N ALA A 77 0.81 -1.64 6.03
CA ALA A 77 1.66 -0.44 5.95
C ALA A 77 3.04 -0.59 6.63
N GLU A 78 3.19 -1.46 7.63
CA GLU A 78 4.48 -1.66 8.32
C GLU A 78 5.44 -2.60 7.57
N GLY A 79 4.95 -3.38 6.59
CA GLY A 79 5.74 -4.32 5.80
C GLY A 79 5.03 -5.66 5.55
N LEU A 80 5.75 -6.60 4.94
CA LEU A 80 5.35 -8.01 4.91
C LEU A 80 5.81 -8.70 6.21
N HIS A 81 4.86 -9.08 7.06
CA HIS A 81 5.08 -9.83 8.28
C HIS A 81 5.30 -11.31 7.94
N ILE A 82 6.46 -11.86 8.30
CA ILE A 82 6.74 -13.30 8.24
C ILE A 82 6.43 -13.89 9.62
N LEU A 83 5.43 -14.77 9.68
CA LEU A 83 4.97 -15.40 10.91
C LEU A 83 5.46 -16.84 10.99
N ALA A 84 5.86 -17.28 12.19
CA ALA A 84 6.24 -18.66 12.48
C ALA A 84 5.46 -19.21 13.69
N ALA A 85 5.21 -20.51 13.69
CA ALA A 85 4.63 -21.24 14.84
C ALA A 85 5.09 -22.71 14.86
N ARG A 86 5.24 -23.30 16.06
CA ARG A 86 5.64 -24.70 16.26
C ARG A 86 4.57 -25.47 17.03
N GLU A 87 4.39 -26.76 16.72
CA GLU A 87 3.38 -27.60 17.38
C GLU A 87 3.67 -27.80 18.87
N SER A 88 4.96 -27.92 19.24
CA SER A 88 5.42 -28.02 20.64
C SER A 88 4.85 -26.93 21.53
N ASP A 89 4.75 -25.73 20.95
CA ASP A 89 4.39 -24.48 21.63
C ASP A 89 2.90 -24.16 21.45
N GLY A 90 2.09 -25.18 21.12
CA GLY A 90 0.64 -25.08 20.92
C GLY A 90 0.24 -24.32 19.65
N PHE A 91 1.15 -24.19 18.68
CA PHE A 91 1.07 -23.24 17.57
C PHE A 91 0.82 -21.80 18.02
N SER A 92 1.58 -21.33 19.02
CA SER A 92 1.75 -19.90 19.27
C SER A 92 2.41 -19.25 18.05
N PHE A 93 1.71 -18.31 17.41
CA PHE A 93 2.21 -17.57 16.24
C PHE A 93 2.89 -16.27 16.68
N TYR A 94 4.11 -16.04 16.18
CA TYR A 94 4.90 -14.84 16.44
C TYR A 94 5.50 -14.30 15.13
N GLU A 95 5.79 -13.00 15.07
CA GLU A 95 6.57 -12.42 13.97
C GLU A 95 8.04 -12.85 14.10
N ILE A 96 8.55 -13.55 13.09
CA ILE A 96 9.97 -13.93 13.03
C ILE A 96 10.80 -12.94 12.21
N ALA A 97 10.18 -12.22 11.27
CA ALA A 97 10.77 -11.08 10.57
C ALA A 97 9.68 -10.16 9.99
N ARG A 98 9.95 -8.85 9.91
CA ARG A 98 9.18 -7.89 9.10
C ARG A 98 10.04 -7.48 7.91
N LEU A 99 9.48 -7.49 6.70
CA LEU A 99 10.16 -7.10 5.47
C LEU A 99 9.54 -5.81 4.92
N ASN A 100 10.29 -4.73 5.02
CA ASN A 100 9.97 -3.44 4.44
C ASN A 100 11.27 -2.81 3.89
N ARG A 101 11.15 -1.64 3.28
CA ARG A 101 12.28 -0.84 2.80
C ARG A 101 12.08 0.59 3.29
N ARG A 102 12.99 1.08 4.12
CA ARG A 102 12.88 2.43 4.72
C ARG A 102 12.86 3.53 3.66
N GLU A 103 13.46 3.28 2.50
CA GLU A 103 13.38 4.24 1.40
C GLU A 103 12.00 4.31 0.71
N LEU A 104 11.01 3.54 1.14
CA LEU A 104 9.65 3.52 0.60
C LEU A 104 8.61 3.83 1.70
N SER A 105 8.67 5.03 2.28
CA SER A 105 7.77 5.49 3.35
C SER A 105 6.33 5.80 2.86
N GLU A 106 6.16 6.35 1.66
CA GLU A 106 4.86 6.83 1.14
C GLU A 106 4.05 5.80 0.31
N VAL A 107 4.41 4.52 0.33
CA VAL A 107 3.90 3.53 -0.64
C VAL A 107 2.63 2.79 -0.20
N GLY A 108 2.13 3.06 1.00
CA GLY A 108 0.96 2.38 1.57
C GLY A 108 1.26 0.93 1.99
N PRO A 109 0.26 0.04 1.96
CA PRO A 109 0.41 -1.32 2.47
C PRO A 109 1.28 -2.21 1.57
N TRP A 110 1.93 -3.20 2.18
CA TRP A 110 2.77 -4.19 1.52
C TRP A 110 2.03 -5.51 1.23
N THR A 111 2.55 -6.27 0.26
CA THR A 111 2.09 -7.60 -0.17
C THR A 111 3.29 -8.47 -0.52
N GLY A 112 3.11 -9.79 -0.60
CA GLY A 112 4.17 -10.70 -0.99
C GLY A 112 3.80 -12.17 -0.85
N TYR A 113 4.74 -13.04 -1.22
CA TYR A 113 4.58 -14.49 -1.18
C TYR A 113 5.80 -15.13 -0.50
N VAL A 114 5.58 -16.18 0.29
CA VAL A 114 6.62 -16.86 1.06
C VAL A 114 6.62 -18.37 0.79
N CYS A 115 7.81 -18.96 0.66
CA CYS A 115 8.00 -20.41 0.64
C CYS A 115 9.01 -20.83 1.71
N THR A 116 8.91 -22.08 2.20
CA THR A 116 9.88 -22.66 3.15
C THR A 116 10.80 -23.64 2.42
N THR A 117 12.11 -23.61 2.69
CA THR A 117 13.07 -24.57 2.12
C THR A 117 12.80 -25.98 2.66
N GLY A 118 13.14 -27.02 1.89
CA GLY A 118 12.88 -28.41 2.31
C GLY A 118 13.50 -28.78 3.66
N SER A 119 14.64 -28.18 4.02
CA SER A 119 15.28 -28.36 5.33
C SER A 119 14.43 -27.82 6.49
N GLY A 120 13.67 -26.74 6.26
CA GLY A 120 12.97 -25.96 7.29
C GLY A 120 13.84 -24.96 8.04
N ASN A 121 15.11 -24.81 7.67
CA ASN A 121 16.01 -23.85 8.30
C ASN A 121 15.78 -22.42 7.79
N TYR A 122 15.21 -22.27 6.58
CA TYR A 122 15.02 -20.99 5.91
C TYR A 122 13.65 -20.87 5.25
N ALA A 123 13.14 -19.65 5.20
CA ALA A 123 12.12 -19.24 4.26
C ALA A 123 12.72 -18.31 3.19
N ALA A 124 12.07 -18.22 2.04
CA ALA A 124 12.32 -17.19 1.05
C ALA A 124 11.04 -16.42 0.79
N ALA A 125 11.13 -15.10 0.61
CA ALA A 125 10.01 -14.24 0.35
C ALA A 125 10.27 -13.29 -0.83
N VAL A 126 9.24 -13.03 -1.62
CA VAL A 126 9.12 -11.83 -2.45
C VAL A 126 8.19 -10.84 -1.75
N TYR A 127 8.52 -9.55 -1.77
CA TYR A 127 7.72 -8.52 -1.12
C TYR A 127 7.77 -7.19 -1.90
N ALA A 128 6.67 -6.43 -1.88
CA ALA A 128 6.51 -5.15 -2.56
C ALA A 128 5.34 -4.35 -1.97
N PRO A 129 5.23 -3.04 -2.26
CA PRO A 129 3.99 -2.29 -2.05
C PRO A 129 2.82 -2.87 -2.85
N SER A 130 1.63 -2.90 -2.26
CA SER A 130 0.42 -3.48 -2.87
C SER A 130 -0.07 -2.74 -4.11
N ALA A 131 0.22 -1.43 -4.22
CA ALA A 131 -0.05 -0.64 -5.42
C ALA A 131 0.64 -1.21 -6.67
N TRP A 132 1.85 -1.77 -6.53
CA TRP A 132 2.60 -2.36 -7.64
C TRP A 132 1.92 -3.61 -8.24
N SER A 133 0.91 -4.17 -7.57
CA SER A 133 0.03 -5.21 -8.15
C SER A 133 -0.93 -4.70 -9.25
N ASN A 134 -0.97 -3.38 -9.49
CA ASN A 134 -1.69 -2.73 -10.56
C ASN A 134 -0.76 -2.24 -11.70
N GLU A 135 0.57 -2.34 -11.54
CA GLU A 135 1.58 -1.79 -12.44
C GLU A 135 2.34 -2.90 -13.18
N PRO A 136 2.22 -3.06 -14.52
CA PRO A 136 2.85 -4.16 -15.25
C PRO A 136 4.37 -4.27 -15.05
N GLY A 137 5.09 -3.14 -15.10
CA GLY A 137 6.55 -3.13 -14.95
C GLY A 137 7.03 -3.49 -13.54
N ALA A 138 6.31 -3.03 -12.52
CA ALA A 138 6.64 -3.29 -11.12
C ALA A 138 6.24 -4.72 -10.70
N TYR A 139 5.13 -5.24 -11.22
CA TYR A 139 4.75 -6.65 -11.08
C TYR A 139 5.79 -7.60 -11.69
N GLU A 140 6.23 -7.33 -12.92
CA GLU A 140 7.11 -8.23 -13.67
C GLU A 140 8.59 -8.16 -13.23
N SER A 141 9.04 -7.04 -12.66
CA SER A 141 10.47 -6.83 -12.34
C SER A 141 10.78 -5.82 -11.23
N GLY A 142 9.80 -5.35 -10.47
CA GLY A 142 10.00 -4.31 -9.44
C GLY A 142 10.21 -4.85 -8.02
N ALA A 143 9.64 -6.00 -7.67
CA ALA A 143 9.58 -6.48 -6.30
C ALA A 143 10.93 -6.84 -5.69
N PHE A 144 11.00 -6.84 -4.36
CA PHE A 144 12.18 -7.14 -3.55
C PHE A 144 12.20 -8.63 -3.16
N ALA A 145 13.38 -9.20 -2.94
CA ALA A 145 13.56 -10.62 -2.62
C ALA A 145 14.44 -10.80 -1.38
N ALA A 146 14.08 -11.73 -0.49
CA ALA A 146 14.82 -12.00 0.73
C ALA A 146 14.83 -13.48 1.12
N VAL A 147 15.85 -13.89 1.87
CA VAL A 147 15.93 -15.17 2.59
C VAL A 147 15.89 -14.87 4.09
N ILE A 148 15.10 -15.64 4.85
CA ILE A 148 14.87 -15.47 6.29
C ILE A 148 15.26 -16.76 7.00
N ARG A 149 16.17 -16.68 7.97
CA ARG A 149 16.59 -17.84 8.78
C ARG A 149 15.62 -18.10 9.94
N LEU A 150 15.01 -19.28 9.95
CA LEU A 150 13.88 -19.63 10.84
C LEU A 150 14.29 -20.03 12.27
N SER A 151 15.59 -19.98 12.58
CA SER A 151 16.12 -20.15 13.95
C SER A 151 16.15 -18.87 14.77
N ASP A 152 16.27 -17.71 14.12
CA ASP A 152 16.53 -16.42 14.79
C ASP A 152 15.96 -15.18 14.08
N GLY A 153 15.32 -15.33 12.92
CA GLY A 153 14.74 -14.22 12.18
C GLY A 153 15.72 -13.42 11.32
N LYS A 154 16.99 -13.85 11.20
CA LYS A 154 17.95 -13.11 10.37
C LYS A 154 17.47 -13.07 8.92
N VAL A 155 17.23 -11.87 8.42
CA VAL A 155 16.95 -11.60 7.01
C VAL A 155 18.26 -11.38 6.25
N THR A 156 18.32 -11.83 5.01
CA THR A 156 19.39 -11.53 4.04
C THR A 156 18.73 -11.18 2.71
N GLU A 157 18.89 -9.92 2.27
CA GLU A 157 18.30 -9.43 1.04
C GLU A 157 19.05 -9.94 -0.20
N ILE A 158 18.31 -10.19 -1.28
CA ILE A 158 18.80 -10.53 -2.60
C ILE A 158 18.83 -9.25 -3.45
N PRO A 159 19.98 -8.83 -4.01
CA PRO A 159 20.14 -7.52 -4.66
C PRO A 159 19.52 -7.45 -6.07
N ASP A 160 18.72 -8.43 -6.46
CA ASP A 160 18.03 -8.51 -7.75
C ASP A 160 16.54 -8.24 -7.55
N ARG A 161 15.93 -7.41 -8.41
CA ARG A 161 14.47 -7.21 -8.42
C ARG A 161 13.77 -8.35 -9.16
N VAL A 162 12.58 -8.72 -8.70
CA VAL A 162 11.90 -9.99 -9.04
C VAL A 162 10.41 -9.79 -9.37
N GLN A 163 9.74 -10.86 -9.80
CA GLN A 163 8.29 -10.91 -10.07
C GLN A 163 7.45 -11.02 -8.80
N LEU A 164 6.38 -10.22 -8.68
CA LEU A 164 5.38 -10.26 -7.61
C LEU A 164 4.27 -11.28 -7.91
N ALA A 165 4.62 -12.53 -8.18
CA ALA A 165 3.68 -13.58 -8.60
C ALA A 165 3.66 -14.77 -7.63
N TYR A 166 2.49 -15.40 -7.44
CA TYR A 166 2.28 -16.53 -6.51
C TYR A 166 3.22 -17.73 -6.70
N PHE A 167 3.77 -17.90 -7.91
CA PHE A 167 4.70 -18.98 -8.25
C PHE A 167 6.18 -18.66 -7.93
N ALA A 168 6.46 -17.50 -7.34
CA ALA A 168 7.78 -17.04 -6.91
C ALA A 168 7.73 -16.54 -5.45
N PRO A 169 8.74 -16.84 -4.60
CA PRO A 169 9.89 -17.72 -4.85
C PRO A 169 9.56 -19.21 -4.94
N GLY A 170 10.35 -19.94 -5.73
CA GLY A 170 10.34 -21.39 -5.78
C GLY A 170 11.38 -22.00 -4.83
N CYS A 171 10.93 -22.53 -3.70
CA CYS A 171 11.77 -23.29 -2.77
C CYS A 171 11.94 -24.75 -3.23
N GLY A 172 13.15 -25.29 -3.10
CA GLY A 172 13.44 -26.70 -3.39
C GLY A 172 13.31 -27.65 -2.20
N THR A 173 13.55 -28.93 -2.46
CA THR A 173 13.61 -30.01 -1.44
C THR A 173 14.86 -29.94 -0.53
N GLY A 174 15.51 -28.78 -0.47
CA GLY A 174 16.73 -28.46 0.26
C GLY A 174 16.86 -26.95 0.30
N ASP A 175 18.05 -26.42 0.59
CA ASP A 175 18.26 -24.97 0.79
C ASP A 175 18.51 -24.18 -0.52
N GLN A 176 18.07 -24.74 -1.66
CA GLN A 176 18.07 -24.05 -2.95
C GLN A 176 16.77 -23.28 -3.13
N VAL A 177 16.88 -22.01 -3.54
CA VAL A 177 15.77 -21.12 -3.86
C VAL A 177 15.95 -20.59 -5.27
N ALA A 178 14.85 -20.44 -6.01
CA ALA A 178 14.83 -19.73 -7.28
C ALA A 178 13.84 -18.56 -7.22
N PHE A 179 14.31 -17.38 -7.60
CA PHE A 179 13.45 -16.24 -7.94
C PHE A 179 13.45 -16.04 -9.46
N THR A 180 12.40 -15.41 -9.97
CA THR A 180 12.28 -15.01 -11.38
C THR A 180 12.13 -13.50 -11.50
N SER A 181 12.64 -12.94 -12.59
CA SER A 181 12.55 -11.52 -12.93
C SER A 181 12.29 -11.42 -14.43
N SER A 182 11.25 -10.68 -14.84
CA SER A 182 10.67 -10.77 -16.18
C SER A 182 10.78 -9.44 -16.93
N SER A 183 11.22 -9.50 -18.18
CA SER A 183 11.19 -8.37 -19.11
C SER A 183 9.98 -8.44 -20.06
N ALA A 184 8.90 -9.13 -19.66
CA ALA A 184 7.68 -9.24 -20.45
C ALA A 184 6.83 -7.96 -20.35
N THR A 185 6.01 -7.73 -21.36
CA THR A 185 5.08 -6.59 -21.49
C THR A 185 3.91 -7.01 -22.37
N ASP A 186 2.84 -6.21 -22.43
CA ASP A 186 1.75 -6.34 -23.43
C ASP A 186 2.24 -6.48 -24.88
N ARG A 187 3.46 -6.01 -25.20
CA ARG A 187 3.99 -5.92 -26.57
C ARG A 187 5.13 -6.91 -26.83
N SER A 188 5.54 -7.69 -25.84
CA SER A 188 6.49 -8.78 -26.00
C SER A 188 6.54 -9.72 -24.80
N ILE A 189 6.53 -11.03 -25.07
CA ILE A 189 6.93 -12.11 -24.15
C ILE A 189 8.31 -11.90 -23.50
N GLY A 190 9.18 -11.08 -24.10
CA GLY A 190 10.45 -10.70 -23.50
C GLY A 190 11.34 -11.89 -23.12
N SER A 191 11.82 -11.86 -21.87
CA SER A 191 12.70 -12.87 -21.30
C SER A 191 12.62 -12.90 -19.77
N THR A 192 12.58 -14.10 -19.19
CA THR A 192 12.74 -14.29 -17.74
C THR A 192 14.20 -14.59 -17.38
N THR A 193 14.71 -13.91 -16.36
CA THR A 193 15.96 -14.23 -15.67
C THR A 193 15.67 -15.00 -14.40
N VAL A 194 16.25 -16.20 -14.29
CA VAL A 194 16.24 -16.99 -13.05
C VAL A 194 17.44 -16.58 -12.19
N ILE A 195 17.15 -16.22 -10.95
CA ILE A 195 18.11 -15.85 -9.90
C ILE A 195 18.14 -17.02 -8.92
N SER A 196 19.18 -17.84 -9.00
CA SER A 196 19.34 -19.03 -8.14
C SER A 196 20.10 -18.65 -6.87
N VAL A 197 19.46 -18.80 -5.72
CA VAL A 197 20.00 -18.44 -4.41
C VAL A 197 20.25 -19.70 -3.58
N ASP A 198 21.39 -19.69 -2.88
CA ASP A 198 21.70 -20.62 -1.80
C ASP A 198 21.27 -19.99 -0.47
N ALA A 199 20.30 -20.61 0.23
CA ALA A 199 19.67 -19.99 1.40
C ALA A 199 20.55 -20.06 2.66
N GLU A 200 21.46 -21.03 2.78
CA GLU A 200 22.42 -21.12 3.89
C GLU A 200 23.41 -19.96 3.89
N THR A 201 23.91 -19.61 2.70
CA THR A 201 24.88 -18.52 2.49
C THR A 201 24.25 -17.19 2.09
N GLY A 202 22.93 -17.15 1.87
CA GLY A 202 22.18 -16.00 1.33
C GLY A 202 22.68 -15.52 -0.05
N SER A 203 23.44 -16.34 -0.77
CA SER A 203 24.26 -15.90 -1.90
C SER A 203 23.64 -16.25 -3.25
N VAL A 204 23.65 -15.30 -4.20
CA VAL A 204 23.20 -15.52 -5.58
C VAL A 204 24.22 -16.36 -6.34
N SER A 205 23.99 -17.68 -6.37
CA SER A 205 24.82 -18.67 -7.05
C SER A 205 24.84 -18.53 -8.58
N SER A 206 23.75 -18.06 -9.20
CA SER A 206 23.73 -17.73 -10.62
C SER A 206 22.58 -16.80 -11.01
N ARG A 207 22.79 -15.97 -12.03
CA ARG A 207 21.77 -15.21 -12.76
C ARG A 207 21.78 -15.69 -14.20
N ARG A 208 20.68 -16.24 -14.72
CA ARG A 208 20.62 -16.82 -16.06
C ARG A 208 19.31 -16.54 -16.77
N THR A 209 19.38 -16.07 -18.00
CA THR A 209 18.21 -15.60 -18.77
C THR A 209 17.78 -16.62 -19.83
N ILE A 210 16.46 -16.76 -20.01
CA ILE A 210 15.82 -17.50 -21.11
C ILE A 210 14.88 -16.56 -21.89
N LYS A 211 14.69 -16.78 -23.20
CA LYS A 211 13.62 -16.07 -23.94
C LYS A 211 12.28 -16.72 -23.62
N GLY A 212 11.26 -15.90 -23.42
CA GLY A 212 9.93 -16.34 -23.05
C GLY A 212 9.64 -16.12 -21.56
N HIS A 213 8.37 -16.10 -21.21
CA HIS A 213 7.90 -15.97 -19.83
C HIS A 213 7.93 -17.36 -19.15
N LEU A 214 8.76 -17.50 -18.12
CA LEU A 214 9.02 -18.75 -17.41
C LEU A 214 8.42 -18.68 -15.99
N THR A 215 7.37 -19.46 -15.73
CA THR A 215 6.70 -19.52 -14.42
C THR A 215 7.14 -20.76 -13.61
N HIS A 216 6.69 -20.84 -12.34
CA HIS A 216 6.79 -22.05 -11.51
C HIS A 216 8.21 -22.65 -11.41
N VAL A 217 9.23 -21.81 -11.25
CA VAL A 217 10.63 -22.26 -11.28
C VAL A 217 11.03 -22.91 -9.97
N THR A 218 11.00 -24.25 -9.93
CA THR A 218 11.18 -25.03 -8.70
C THR A 218 12.46 -25.88 -8.74
N PRO A 219 13.40 -25.73 -7.79
CA PRO A 219 14.55 -26.63 -7.65
C PRO A 219 14.14 -28.03 -7.17
N THR A 220 14.63 -29.08 -7.82
CA THR A 220 14.37 -30.48 -7.42
C THR A 220 15.67 -31.28 -7.25
N GLN A 221 15.57 -32.46 -6.62
CA GLN A 221 16.68 -33.43 -6.50
C GLN A 221 17.29 -33.88 -7.85
N ARG A 222 16.61 -33.65 -8.99
CA ARG A 222 17.11 -33.98 -10.34
C ARG A 222 17.59 -32.76 -11.14
N GLY A 223 17.47 -31.55 -10.61
CA GLY A 223 17.69 -30.27 -11.31
C GLY A 223 16.50 -29.32 -11.15
N THR A 224 16.62 -28.10 -11.66
CA THR A 224 15.54 -27.10 -11.62
C THR A 224 14.56 -27.32 -12.77
N VAL A 225 13.27 -27.29 -12.48
CA VAL A 225 12.20 -27.26 -13.49
C VAL A 225 11.53 -25.88 -13.54
N GLY A 226 10.73 -25.65 -14.56
CA GLY A 226 9.79 -24.54 -14.64
C GLY A 226 8.74 -24.80 -15.73
N VAL A 227 7.89 -23.82 -16.01
CA VAL A 227 6.87 -23.91 -17.07
C VAL A 227 7.04 -22.76 -18.06
N LEU A 228 7.12 -23.11 -19.35
CA LEU A 228 7.45 -22.19 -20.44
C LEU A 228 6.71 -22.62 -21.72
N GLY A 229 5.92 -21.73 -22.32
CA GLY A 229 5.19 -22.03 -23.57
C GLY A 229 4.27 -23.25 -23.45
N GLY A 230 3.57 -23.37 -22.33
CA GLY A 230 2.63 -24.46 -22.04
C GLY A 230 3.26 -25.81 -21.67
N ALA A 231 4.59 -25.90 -21.54
CA ALA A 231 5.29 -27.15 -21.23
C ALA A 231 6.11 -27.08 -19.93
N LEU A 232 6.14 -28.20 -19.20
CA LEU A 232 7.10 -28.44 -18.13
C LEU A 232 8.50 -28.59 -18.76
N VAL A 233 9.48 -27.83 -18.27
CA VAL A 233 10.84 -27.78 -18.81
C VAL A 233 11.91 -28.09 -17.77
N ASP A 234 12.91 -28.88 -18.18
CA ASP A 234 14.19 -29.11 -17.49
C ASP A 234 15.16 -27.98 -17.85
N LEU A 235 15.58 -27.19 -16.85
CA LEU A 235 16.34 -25.96 -17.02
C LEU A 235 17.84 -26.21 -16.85
N LYS A 236 18.62 -26.02 -17.92
CA LYS A 236 20.08 -26.21 -17.92
C LYS A 236 20.81 -24.94 -18.32
N GLY A 237 21.73 -24.51 -17.46
CA GLY A 237 22.50 -23.29 -17.64
C GLY A 237 23.89 -23.51 -18.21
N ASP A 238 24.31 -22.61 -19.10
CA ASP A 238 25.72 -22.40 -19.46
C ASP A 238 26.03 -20.90 -19.40
N GLY A 239 27.08 -20.55 -18.64
CA GLY A 239 27.38 -19.17 -18.26
C GLY A 239 26.14 -18.40 -17.77
N LYS A 240 25.79 -17.32 -18.49
CA LYS A 240 24.64 -16.43 -18.23
C LYS A 240 23.34 -16.85 -18.95
N LYS A 241 23.32 -17.95 -19.71
CA LYS A 241 22.14 -18.38 -20.48
C LYS A 241 21.49 -19.61 -19.87
N LEU A 242 20.17 -19.66 -19.93
CA LEU A 242 19.40 -20.89 -19.75
C LEU A 242 19.04 -21.51 -21.10
N SER A 243 18.96 -22.83 -21.09
CA SER A 243 18.29 -23.65 -22.10
C SER A 243 17.19 -24.45 -21.41
N ALA A 244 16.01 -24.49 -22.02
CA ALA A 244 14.90 -25.31 -21.58
C ALA A 244 14.81 -26.57 -22.45
N ARG A 245 14.72 -27.73 -21.81
CA ARG A 245 14.36 -28.99 -22.47
C ARG A 245 12.93 -29.33 -22.06
N SER A 246 11.99 -29.26 -23.01
CA SER A 246 10.61 -29.73 -22.78
C SER A 246 10.62 -31.20 -22.29
N LEU A 247 9.83 -31.45 -21.25
CA LEU A 247 9.63 -32.76 -20.63
C LEU A 247 8.27 -33.33 -21.01
N ALA A 248 7.21 -32.55 -20.76
CA ALA A 248 5.83 -32.87 -21.09
C ALA A 248 5.02 -31.57 -21.27
N ALA A 249 3.97 -31.60 -22.08
CA ALA A 249 2.97 -30.53 -22.11
C ALA A 249 2.17 -30.52 -20.80
N VAL A 250 1.88 -29.34 -20.26
CA VAL A 250 1.04 -29.20 -19.05
C VAL A 250 -0.44 -29.30 -19.47
N PRO A 251 -1.29 -30.07 -18.76
CA PRO A 251 -2.63 -30.44 -19.22
C PRO A 251 -3.74 -29.40 -18.93
N GLY A 252 -3.41 -28.12 -18.74
CA GLY A 252 -4.38 -27.05 -18.50
C GLY A 252 -3.81 -25.81 -17.79
N PRO A 253 -4.57 -24.70 -17.70
CA PRO A 253 -4.22 -23.51 -16.91
C PRO A 253 -3.83 -23.87 -15.46
N MET A 254 -2.74 -23.28 -14.96
CA MET A 254 -2.11 -23.70 -13.69
C MET A 254 -2.56 -22.90 -12.48
N PHE A 255 -2.43 -23.53 -11.30
CA PHE A 255 -2.50 -22.87 -9.99
C PHE A 255 -1.44 -23.32 -8.98
N ALA A 256 -0.67 -24.37 -9.28
CA ALA A 256 0.41 -24.85 -8.40
C ALA A 256 1.41 -25.75 -9.15
N LEU A 257 2.66 -25.75 -8.67
CA LEU A 257 3.68 -26.77 -8.95
C LEU A 257 4.50 -27.02 -7.67
N THR A 258 4.71 -28.29 -7.30
CA THR A 258 5.51 -28.67 -6.12
C THR A 258 6.56 -29.72 -6.45
N ALA A 259 7.69 -29.67 -5.74
CA ALA A 259 8.72 -30.71 -5.81
C ALA A 259 8.43 -31.83 -4.81
N SER A 260 8.17 -33.04 -5.33
CA SER A 260 7.94 -34.23 -4.52
C SER A 260 9.19 -35.11 -4.37
N LYS A 261 9.05 -36.21 -3.65
CA LYS A 261 10.15 -37.15 -3.39
C LYS A 261 10.78 -37.68 -4.68
N ASN A 262 12.07 -38.00 -4.58
CA ASN A 262 12.91 -38.57 -5.65
C ASN A 262 13.06 -37.68 -6.90
N GLY A 263 12.71 -36.39 -6.83
CA GLY A 263 12.67 -35.48 -7.98
C GLY A 263 11.56 -35.82 -8.98
N THR A 264 10.39 -36.22 -8.47
CA THR A 264 9.11 -36.09 -9.20
C THR A 264 8.49 -34.74 -8.88
N VAL A 265 7.57 -34.25 -9.71
CA VAL A 265 6.83 -33.00 -9.44
C VAL A 265 5.34 -33.22 -9.62
N ASP A 266 4.55 -32.59 -8.75
CA ASP A 266 3.10 -32.55 -8.85
C ASP A 266 2.65 -31.15 -9.27
N ILE A 267 1.52 -31.08 -9.96
CA ILE A 267 0.91 -29.83 -10.43
C ILE A 267 -0.58 -29.77 -10.10
N GLY A 268 -1.07 -28.55 -9.93
CA GLY A 268 -2.48 -28.21 -9.94
C GLY A 268 -2.85 -27.47 -11.23
N THR A 269 -3.81 -28.00 -11.99
CA THR A 269 -4.40 -27.36 -13.17
C THR A 269 -5.92 -27.24 -13.06
N VAL A 270 -6.53 -26.39 -13.88
CA VAL A 270 -7.99 -26.27 -14.01
C VAL A 270 -8.47 -26.91 -15.30
N ASP A 271 -9.61 -27.59 -15.22
CA ASP A 271 -10.35 -28.20 -16.33
C ASP A 271 -11.85 -27.91 -16.06
N GLY A 272 -12.36 -26.86 -16.71
CA GLY A 272 -13.66 -26.26 -16.43
C GLY A 272 -13.86 -25.94 -14.95
N GLU A 273 -14.91 -26.50 -14.34
CA GLU A 273 -15.25 -26.35 -12.92
C GLU A 273 -14.47 -27.31 -11.99
N SER A 274 -13.41 -27.96 -12.48
CA SER A 274 -12.55 -28.86 -11.69
C SER A 274 -11.17 -28.28 -11.45
N SER A 275 -10.68 -28.37 -10.22
CA SER A 275 -9.24 -28.40 -9.93
C SER A 275 -8.74 -29.86 -10.09
N VAL A 276 -7.72 -30.05 -10.91
CA VAL A 276 -7.12 -31.34 -11.27
C VAL A 276 -5.71 -31.42 -10.69
N ILE A 277 -5.37 -32.53 -10.04
CA ILE A 277 -4.02 -32.79 -9.52
C ILE A 277 -3.37 -33.89 -10.35
N SER A 278 -2.17 -33.62 -10.87
CA SER A 278 -1.41 -34.54 -11.73
C SER A 278 0.06 -34.66 -11.31
N ARG A 279 0.64 -35.86 -11.45
CA ARG A 279 2.06 -36.14 -11.19
C ARG A 279 2.85 -36.29 -12.49
N PHE A 280 4.04 -35.71 -12.55
CA PHE A 280 5.08 -36.05 -13.52
C PHE A 280 6.15 -36.98 -12.89
N ASP A 281 6.26 -38.19 -13.40
CA ASP A 281 7.18 -39.23 -12.89
C ASP A 281 8.61 -39.15 -13.48
N GLY A 282 8.75 -38.46 -14.61
CA GLY A 282 9.93 -38.47 -15.47
C GLY A 282 9.62 -38.69 -16.95
N LYS A 283 8.38 -39.06 -17.31
CA LYS A 283 7.96 -39.33 -18.69
C LYS A 283 6.76 -38.47 -19.14
N ASP A 284 5.60 -38.60 -18.50
CA ASP A 284 4.36 -37.90 -18.85
C ASP A 284 3.64 -37.43 -17.57
N PHE A 285 2.65 -36.55 -17.70
CA PHE A 285 1.72 -36.25 -16.60
C PHE A 285 0.67 -37.37 -16.46
N THR A 286 0.41 -37.73 -15.20
CA THR A 286 -0.61 -38.72 -14.80
C THR A 286 -1.59 -38.05 -13.86
N GLU A 287 -2.87 -37.95 -14.26
CA GLU A 287 -3.94 -37.47 -13.38
C GLU A 287 -4.05 -38.40 -12.15
N LEU A 288 -4.03 -37.79 -10.96
CA LEU A 288 -4.27 -38.43 -9.67
C LEU A 288 -5.74 -38.30 -9.25
N GLY A 289 -6.39 -37.20 -9.65
CA GLY A 289 -7.83 -37.02 -9.54
C GLY A 289 -8.24 -35.56 -9.46
N ARG A 290 -9.49 -35.33 -9.06
CA ARG A 290 -10.18 -34.04 -9.20
C ARG A 290 -10.93 -33.63 -7.93
N ALA A 291 -11.09 -32.31 -7.79
CA ALA A 291 -11.94 -31.64 -6.81
C ALA A 291 -12.69 -30.48 -7.50
N PRO A 292 -13.76 -29.93 -6.90
CA PRO A 292 -14.37 -28.70 -7.42
C PRO A 292 -13.37 -27.53 -7.42
N LYS A 293 -13.47 -26.64 -8.40
CA LYS A 293 -12.53 -25.53 -8.62
C LYS A 293 -12.27 -24.70 -7.35
N GLY A 294 -11.00 -24.59 -6.97
CA GLY A 294 -10.55 -23.82 -5.81
C GLY A 294 -10.92 -24.43 -4.45
N LYS A 295 -11.34 -25.70 -4.39
CA LYS A 295 -11.61 -26.43 -3.14
C LYS A 295 -10.46 -27.35 -2.69
N VAL A 296 -9.37 -27.37 -3.44
CA VAL A 296 -8.14 -28.11 -3.12
C VAL A 296 -6.92 -27.24 -3.40
N LYS A 297 -5.89 -27.34 -2.56
CA LYS A 297 -4.57 -26.74 -2.78
C LYS A 297 -3.49 -27.83 -2.76
N LEU A 298 -2.39 -27.56 -3.46
CA LEU A 298 -1.19 -28.39 -3.52
C LEU A 298 -0.05 -27.55 -2.91
N LEU A 299 0.54 -28.03 -1.82
CA LEU A 299 1.46 -27.27 -0.96
C LEU A 299 2.70 -28.10 -0.59
N PRO A 300 3.88 -27.48 -0.43
CA PRO A 300 5.09 -28.20 0.00
C PRO A 300 5.03 -28.60 1.48
N VAL A 301 5.64 -29.73 1.82
CA VAL A 301 5.85 -30.24 3.19
C VAL A 301 7.26 -30.82 3.34
N ALA A 302 7.74 -31.09 4.56
CA ALA A 302 9.11 -31.56 4.80
C ALA A 302 9.44 -32.89 4.08
N ASP A 303 8.42 -33.71 3.82
CA ASP A 303 8.53 -35.00 3.12
C ASP A 303 8.04 -34.94 1.65
N GLY A 304 7.99 -33.75 1.04
CA GLY A 304 7.59 -33.57 -0.37
C GLY A 304 6.45 -32.56 -0.51
N ASP A 305 5.25 -33.05 -0.82
CA ASP A 305 4.06 -32.23 -1.05
C ASP A 305 2.80 -32.82 -0.41
N ALA A 306 1.79 -31.97 -0.26
CA ALA A 306 0.51 -32.29 0.32
C ALA A 306 -0.64 -31.75 -0.55
N VAL A 307 -1.60 -32.61 -0.86
CA VAL A 307 -2.90 -32.21 -1.42
C VAL A 307 -3.90 -32.02 -0.28
N VAL A 308 -4.53 -30.85 -0.21
CA VAL A 308 -5.23 -30.35 0.99
C VAL A 308 -6.58 -29.71 0.62
N GLY A 309 -7.66 -30.09 1.30
CA GLY A 309 -9.01 -29.53 1.08
C GLY A 309 -10.06 -30.61 0.81
N ASP A 310 -10.92 -30.43 -0.19
CA ASP A 310 -11.75 -31.52 -0.74
C ASP A 310 -10.88 -32.43 -1.60
N VAL A 311 -10.38 -33.49 -0.96
CA VAL A 311 -9.50 -34.49 -1.57
C VAL A 311 -10.21 -35.81 -1.86
N ALA A 312 -11.54 -35.84 -1.81
CA ALA A 312 -12.31 -37.09 -1.91
C ALA A 312 -12.01 -37.85 -3.21
N GLY A 313 -12.00 -37.15 -4.34
CA GLY A 313 -11.78 -37.69 -5.69
C GLY A 313 -10.31 -37.90 -6.11
N ILE A 314 -9.33 -37.80 -5.19
CA ILE A 314 -7.89 -37.78 -5.53
C ILE A 314 -7.18 -39.03 -4.99
N ASP A 315 -6.60 -39.86 -5.88
CA ASP A 315 -5.85 -41.06 -5.53
C ASP A 315 -4.33 -40.80 -5.51
N THR A 316 -3.77 -40.67 -4.30
CA THR A 316 -2.32 -40.50 -4.10
C THR A 316 -1.55 -41.82 -4.00
N SER A 317 -2.20 -42.99 -4.15
CA SER A 317 -1.52 -44.31 -4.06
C SER A 317 -0.44 -44.51 -5.12
N ARG A 318 -0.56 -43.82 -6.27
CA ARG A 318 0.41 -43.78 -7.37
C ARG A 318 1.39 -42.61 -7.27
N ALA A 319 1.33 -41.82 -6.18
CA ALA A 319 2.13 -40.62 -5.96
C ALA A 319 2.92 -40.67 -4.62
N PRO A 320 3.94 -41.56 -4.48
CA PRO A 320 4.75 -41.62 -3.26
C PRO A 320 5.45 -40.29 -2.97
N GLY A 321 5.14 -39.68 -1.84
CA GLY A 321 5.58 -38.32 -1.47
C GLY A 321 4.44 -37.32 -1.35
N LEU A 322 3.31 -37.54 -2.03
CA LEU A 322 2.13 -36.68 -1.92
C LEU A 322 1.25 -37.12 -0.74
N ALA A 323 1.33 -36.37 0.35
CA ALA A 323 0.43 -36.50 1.49
C ALA A 323 -0.99 -36.03 1.13
N LYS A 324 -2.02 -36.53 1.82
CA LYS A 324 -3.44 -36.28 1.50
C LYS A 324 -4.22 -35.89 2.76
N HIS A 325 -4.71 -34.65 2.82
CA HIS A 325 -5.34 -34.08 4.01
C HIS A 325 -6.73 -33.50 3.69
N ALA A 326 -7.79 -34.08 4.26
CA ALA A 326 -9.16 -33.61 4.08
C ALA A 326 -9.47 -32.45 5.04
N VAL A 327 -9.89 -31.29 4.50
CA VAL A 327 -10.19 -30.07 5.28
C VAL A 327 -11.47 -29.40 4.77
N SER A 328 -12.24 -28.80 5.68
CA SER A 328 -13.43 -27.99 5.35
C SER A 328 -13.13 -26.50 5.48
N GLY A 329 -13.27 -25.76 4.38
CA GLY A 329 -13.02 -24.31 4.26
C GLY A 329 -11.86 -23.98 3.33
N ARG A 330 -11.49 -22.69 3.24
CA ARG A 330 -10.27 -22.20 2.57
C ARG A 330 -9.03 -22.88 3.17
N VAL A 331 -8.04 -23.10 2.31
CA VAL A 331 -6.67 -23.51 2.68
C VAL A 331 -5.75 -22.39 2.21
N VAL A 332 -4.98 -21.80 3.13
CA VAL A 332 -3.93 -20.81 2.83
C VAL A 332 -2.55 -21.45 2.98
N GLY A 333 -2.36 -22.29 4.00
CA GLY A 333 -1.12 -23.01 4.23
C GLY A 333 -1.32 -24.32 5.00
N ILE A 334 -0.24 -25.10 5.09
CA ILE A 334 -0.15 -26.34 5.86
C ILE A 334 1.19 -26.35 6.61
N SER A 335 1.21 -26.96 7.80
CA SER A 335 2.45 -27.18 8.55
C SER A 335 3.31 -28.28 7.91
N ARG A 336 4.62 -28.23 8.17
CA ARG A 336 5.65 -29.07 7.51
C ARG A 336 5.45 -30.58 7.65
N GLN A 337 4.69 -31.06 8.62
CA GLN A 337 4.32 -32.46 8.83
C GLN A 337 2.81 -32.73 8.66
N GLY A 338 2.01 -31.70 8.34
CA GLY A 338 0.57 -31.83 8.12
C GLY A 338 -0.23 -32.10 9.40
N HIS A 339 0.07 -31.40 10.51
CA HIS A 339 -0.76 -31.40 11.71
C HIS A 339 -1.65 -30.15 11.85
N LEU A 340 -1.34 -29.05 11.15
CA LEU A 340 -2.14 -27.82 11.11
C LEU A 340 -2.37 -27.37 9.66
N VAL A 341 -3.56 -26.83 9.38
CA VAL A 341 -3.86 -26.06 8.17
C VAL A 341 -4.37 -24.68 8.56
N THR A 342 -3.77 -23.64 8.01
CA THR A 342 -4.27 -22.26 8.11
C THR A 342 -5.40 -22.04 7.11
N ASN A 343 -6.49 -21.46 7.61
CA ASN A 343 -7.70 -21.15 6.85
C ASN A 343 -7.81 -19.66 6.52
N SER A 344 -7.08 -18.80 7.25
CA SER A 344 -6.88 -17.38 6.95
C SER A 344 -5.69 -16.85 7.77
N VAL A 345 -4.85 -15.99 7.19
CA VAL A 345 -3.76 -15.24 7.84
C VAL A 345 -3.68 -13.88 7.18
N PHE A 346 -4.15 -12.83 7.87
CA PHE A 346 -4.18 -11.49 7.28
C PHE A 346 -4.10 -10.35 8.31
N SER A 347 -3.48 -9.22 7.96
CA SER A 347 -3.54 -8.00 8.78
C SER A 347 -4.95 -7.41 8.79
N GLU A 348 -5.43 -6.99 9.96
CA GLU A 348 -6.75 -6.35 10.11
C GLU A 348 -6.84 -5.02 9.35
N GLN A 349 -5.71 -4.36 9.04
CA GLN A 349 -5.68 -3.20 8.12
C GLN A 349 -6.24 -3.52 6.74
N MET A 350 -6.10 -4.75 6.22
CA MET A 350 -6.53 -5.13 4.86
C MET A 350 -8.06 -5.15 4.67
N LYS A 351 -8.81 -4.88 5.74
CA LYS A 351 -10.24 -4.55 5.66
C LYS A 351 -10.51 -3.11 5.20
N GLY A 352 -9.51 -2.24 5.17
CA GLY A 352 -9.62 -0.78 5.03
C GLY A 352 -9.40 -0.01 6.36
N ILE A 353 -9.22 -0.73 7.48
CA ILE A 353 -9.05 -0.19 8.83
C ILE A 353 -7.68 0.49 8.93
N THR A 354 -7.61 1.75 8.53
CA THR A 354 -6.40 2.56 8.63
C THR A 354 -6.14 2.96 10.08
N SER A 355 -5.09 2.39 10.68
CA SER A 355 -4.42 2.96 11.85
C SER A 355 -3.81 4.33 11.52
N THR A 356 -3.37 5.01 12.58
CA THR A 356 -2.81 6.37 12.61
C THR A 356 -1.30 6.38 12.41
N ILE A 357 -0.76 7.51 11.96
CA ILE A 357 0.63 7.90 12.15
C ILE A 357 0.86 8.12 13.65
N GLY A 358 1.99 7.66 14.19
CA GLY A 358 2.45 8.02 15.54
C GLY A 358 1.69 7.51 16.76
N SER A 359 0.52 6.88 16.63
CA SER A 359 -0.20 6.41 17.83
C SER A 359 0.39 5.11 18.40
N PRO A 360 0.71 5.05 19.71
CA PRO A 360 1.12 3.83 20.40
C PRO A 360 -0.08 2.89 20.68
N SER A 361 -1.00 2.76 19.73
CA SER A 361 -2.22 1.95 19.86
C SER A 361 -2.59 1.08 18.64
N ALA A 362 -1.82 1.14 17.54
CA ALA A 362 -1.76 0.13 16.45
C ALA A 362 -3.09 -0.53 16.05
N LYS A 363 -4.16 0.25 15.86
CA LYS A 363 -5.50 -0.27 15.49
C LYS A 363 -5.61 -0.57 13.99
N GLY A 364 -4.98 -1.65 13.54
CA GLY A 364 -5.12 -2.16 12.17
C GLY A 364 -3.84 -2.81 11.68
N ALA A 365 -2.80 -1.98 11.51
CA ALA A 365 -1.44 -2.44 11.20
C ALA A 365 -0.83 -3.22 12.38
N GLY A 366 0.05 -4.19 12.09
CA GLY A 366 0.70 -5.05 13.09
C GLY A 366 -0.24 -5.98 13.87
N SER A 367 -1.55 -5.92 13.61
CA SER A 367 -2.63 -6.62 14.30
C SER A 367 -3.17 -7.75 13.40
N LEU A 368 -2.59 -8.94 13.52
CA LEU A 368 -2.66 -9.99 12.51
C LEU A 368 -3.64 -11.11 12.91
N SER A 369 -4.62 -11.36 12.05
CA SER A 369 -5.75 -12.27 12.25
C SER A 369 -5.42 -13.66 11.73
N VAL A 370 -5.34 -14.67 12.61
CA VAL A 370 -5.03 -16.06 12.23
C VAL A 370 -6.21 -16.98 12.55
N LYS A 371 -6.71 -17.72 11.54
CA LYS A 371 -7.72 -18.78 11.66
C LYS A 371 -7.14 -20.11 11.14
N ALA A 372 -7.27 -21.20 11.90
CA ALA A 372 -6.68 -22.49 11.52
C ALA A 372 -7.45 -23.71 12.04
N THR A 373 -7.15 -24.89 11.46
CA THR A 373 -7.72 -26.20 11.79
C THR A 373 -6.61 -27.21 12.08
N ALA A 374 -6.65 -27.86 13.24
CA ALA A 374 -5.76 -28.96 13.62
C ALA A 374 -6.19 -30.27 12.94
N LEU A 375 -5.36 -30.81 12.06
CA LEU A 375 -5.67 -31.97 11.22
C LEU A 375 -5.84 -33.27 12.00
N ARG A 376 -5.17 -33.42 13.16
CA ARG A 376 -5.20 -34.64 13.97
C ARG A 376 -6.52 -34.84 14.74
N THR A 377 -7.30 -33.78 14.93
CA THR A 377 -8.50 -33.76 15.80
C THR A 377 -9.73 -33.11 15.16
N GLY A 378 -9.55 -32.29 14.12
CA GLY A 378 -10.59 -31.41 13.56
C GLY A 378 -10.86 -30.15 14.39
N ALA A 379 -10.08 -29.87 15.44
CA ALA A 379 -10.26 -28.67 16.26
C ALA A 379 -9.97 -27.40 15.44
N LYS A 380 -10.87 -26.41 15.49
CA LYS A 380 -10.69 -25.11 14.85
C LYS A 380 -10.40 -24.04 15.88
N ALA A 381 -9.51 -23.11 15.57
CA ALA A 381 -9.08 -22.04 16.45
C ALA A 381 -8.89 -20.71 15.68
N SER A 382 -8.99 -19.61 16.42
CA SER A 382 -8.67 -18.26 15.96
C SER A 382 -7.92 -17.50 17.04
N THR A 383 -6.95 -16.68 16.64
CA THR A 383 -6.20 -15.79 17.54
C THR A 383 -5.84 -14.50 16.82
N LEU A 384 -5.51 -13.47 17.59
CA LEU A 384 -4.94 -12.22 17.11
C LEU A 384 -3.48 -12.16 17.56
N VAL A 385 -2.56 -11.93 16.63
CA VAL A 385 -1.13 -11.76 16.88
C VAL A 385 -0.81 -10.27 16.87
N ASP A 386 -0.06 -9.84 17.88
CA ASP A 386 0.49 -8.48 18.03
C ASP A 386 1.95 -8.54 17.60
N ALA A 387 2.27 -7.98 16.43
CA ALA A 387 3.55 -8.18 15.75
C ALA A 387 4.77 -7.69 16.56
N ASP A 388 4.59 -6.65 17.40
CA ASP A 388 5.68 -6.02 18.14
C ASP A 388 6.03 -6.75 19.46
N ARG A 389 5.11 -7.56 20.02
CA ARG A 389 5.31 -8.16 21.34
C ARG A 389 6.32 -9.29 21.42
N GLU A 390 6.41 -10.12 20.37
CA GLU A 390 7.14 -11.40 20.43
C GLU A 390 8.24 -11.53 19.37
N ARG A 391 8.56 -10.43 18.67
CA ARG A 391 9.66 -10.37 17.69
C ARG A 391 11.01 -10.68 18.37
N PRO A 392 11.84 -11.58 17.82
CA PRO A 392 13.24 -11.72 18.23
C PRO A 392 13.98 -10.37 18.17
N LYS A 393 14.99 -10.16 19.03
CA LYS A 393 15.68 -8.86 19.14
C LYS A 393 16.11 -8.32 17.76
N PRO A 394 15.78 -7.05 17.45
CA PRO A 394 15.64 -6.61 16.05
C PRO A 394 16.96 -6.46 15.31
N ASP A 395 16.94 -6.85 14.03
CA ASP A 395 17.99 -6.61 13.02
C ASP A 395 17.39 -6.51 11.58
N SER A 396 16.05 -6.52 11.42
CA SER A 396 15.40 -6.75 10.11
C SER A 396 14.83 -5.51 9.40
N SER A 397 15.16 -4.30 9.86
CA SER A 397 14.95 -3.09 9.05
C SER A 397 16.02 -3.04 7.95
N LEU A 398 15.66 -3.47 6.73
CA LEU A 398 16.60 -3.52 5.61
C LEU A 398 16.84 -2.12 5.04
N SER A 399 17.87 -1.43 5.54
CA SER A 399 18.46 -0.31 4.80
C SER A 399 19.24 -0.85 3.61
N MET A 400 19.03 -0.29 2.42
CA MET A 400 20.05 -0.42 1.37
C MET A 400 21.33 0.27 1.85
N ASP A 401 22.48 -0.38 1.72
CA ASP A 401 23.75 0.12 2.26
C ASP A 401 24.10 1.52 1.71
N PRO A 402 24.10 2.58 2.55
CA PRO A 402 24.45 3.92 2.11
C PRO A 402 25.90 4.01 1.59
N ALA A 403 26.77 3.02 1.84
CA ALA A 403 28.12 2.98 1.29
C ALA A 403 28.18 2.93 -0.25
N ALA A 404 27.06 2.67 -0.93
CA ALA A 404 26.91 2.95 -2.37
C ALA A 404 27.12 4.44 -2.71
N PHE A 405 26.89 5.35 -1.75
CA PHE A 405 27.17 6.78 -1.80
C PHE A 405 28.42 7.17 -0.95
N VAL A 406 28.70 6.48 0.17
CA VAL A 406 29.90 6.69 1.01
C VAL A 406 31.18 6.07 0.41
N THR A 407 31.18 5.65 -0.86
CA THR A 407 32.40 5.30 -1.60
C THR A 407 33.18 6.52 -2.12
N ALA A 408 32.74 7.75 -1.79
CA ALA A 408 33.65 8.88 -1.64
C ALA A 408 34.36 8.79 -0.26
N GLY A 409 35.68 8.60 -0.26
CA GLY A 409 36.48 8.58 0.97
C GLY A 409 36.40 9.93 1.70
N ARG A 410 36.34 9.89 3.04
CA ARG A 410 36.15 11.05 3.95
C ARG A 410 36.96 12.29 3.54
N ASP A 411 36.33 13.24 2.86
CA ASP A 411 36.90 14.59 2.61
C ASP A 411 35.83 15.71 2.59
N ASP A 412 34.57 15.40 2.94
CA ASP A 412 33.50 16.39 3.16
C ASP A 412 33.71 17.11 4.52
N THR A 413 34.85 17.78 4.70
CA THR A 413 35.05 18.76 5.79
C THR A 413 34.44 20.10 5.42
N ASP A 414 33.13 20.10 5.19
CA ASP A 414 32.37 21.32 4.92
C ASP A 414 32.41 22.26 6.15
N PRO A 415 32.49 23.59 5.95
CA PRO A 415 32.38 24.54 7.04
C PRO A 415 30.94 24.57 7.57
N LEU A 416 30.74 24.08 8.80
CA LEU A 416 29.45 24.04 9.53
C LEU A 416 28.66 25.38 9.55
N THR A 417 29.30 26.50 9.24
CA THR A 417 28.67 27.81 9.07
C THR A 417 29.42 28.62 8.00
N CYS A 418 28.70 29.17 7.01
CA CYS A 418 29.28 30.09 6.01
C CYS A 418 29.32 31.57 6.44
N GLY A 419 28.95 31.87 7.69
CA GLY A 419 28.75 33.25 8.18
C GLY A 419 27.37 33.81 7.83
N GLU A 420 26.96 34.89 8.49
CA GLU A 420 25.65 35.50 8.27
C GLU A 420 25.58 36.22 6.91
N GLY A 421 24.52 35.95 6.13
CA GLY A 421 24.22 36.64 4.86
C GLY A 421 25.12 36.28 3.66
N GLY A 422 26.14 35.43 3.83
CA GLY A 422 27.00 34.96 2.74
C GLY A 422 26.34 33.85 1.91
N PRO A 423 26.37 33.90 0.56
CA PRO A 423 25.98 32.76 -0.26
C PRO A 423 26.93 31.59 -0.01
N GLU A 424 26.41 30.45 0.44
CA GLU A 424 27.16 29.22 0.70
C GLU A 424 27.94 28.75 -0.55
N SER A 425 27.40 29.00 -1.75
CA SER A 425 28.06 28.78 -3.03
C SER A 425 29.35 29.58 -3.23
N GLN A 426 29.46 30.76 -2.61
CA GLN A 426 30.68 31.58 -2.59
C GLN A 426 31.70 31.05 -1.57
N CYS A 427 31.26 30.36 -0.52
CA CYS A 427 32.15 29.68 0.42
C CYS A 427 32.74 28.42 -0.21
N LEU A 428 31.90 27.51 -0.69
CA LEU A 428 32.34 26.22 -1.27
C LEU A 428 33.19 26.40 -2.55
N SER A 429 32.89 27.38 -3.39
CA SER A 429 33.77 27.71 -4.53
C SER A 429 35.12 28.29 -4.10
N GLY A 430 35.23 28.88 -2.90
CA GLY A 430 36.51 29.23 -2.26
C GLY A 430 37.34 28.01 -1.84
N TYR A 431 36.69 26.87 -1.59
CA TYR A 431 37.34 25.56 -1.38
C TYR A 431 37.51 24.75 -2.69
N GLY A 432 37.11 25.30 -3.84
CA GLY A 432 37.28 24.70 -5.16
C GLY A 432 36.09 23.92 -5.72
N ALA A 433 34.97 23.84 -4.98
CA ALA A 433 33.79 23.08 -5.40
C ALA A 433 33.11 23.69 -6.64
N ALA A 434 32.80 22.86 -7.63
CA ALA A 434 32.09 23.25 -8.84
C ALA A 434 30.56 23.29 -8.61
N VAL A 435 30.08 24.40 -8.03
CA VAL A 435 28.65 24.64 -7.80
C VAL A 435 27.87 24.66 -9.13
N ARG A 436 26.64 24.12 -9.08
CA ARG A 436 25.65 24.12 -10.16
C ARG A 436 24.35 24.75 -9.65
N GLY A 437 23.59 25.33 -10.57
CA GLY A 437 22.19 25.68 -10.33
C GLY A 437 21.27 24.45 -10.51
N LYS A 438 20.01 24.69 -10.88
CA LYS A 438 19.03 23.62 -11.13
C LYS A 438 19.52 22.61 -12.18
N ILE A 439 19.31 21.32 -11.91
CA ILE A 439 19.50 20.21 -12.86
C ILE A 439 18.15 19.86 -13.47
N ALA A 440 17.94 20.19 -14.74
CA ALA A 440 16.64 20.03 -15.42
C ALA A 440 16.15 18.57 -15.45
N GLU A 441 17.08 17.62 -15.45
CA GLU A 441 16.83 16.18 -15.41
C GLU A 441 16.31 15.69 -14.04
N MET A 442 16.47 16.49 -12.97
CA MET A 442 15.99 16.20 -11.61
C MET A 442 14.74 17.03 -11.21
N GLU A 443 14.33 18.00 -12.04
CA GLU A 443 13.11 18.80 -11.79
C GLU A 443 11.84 17.99 -12.11
N THR A 444 11.00 17.71 -11.10
CA THR A 444 9.73 16.98 -11.33
C THR A 444 8.86 17.68 -12.40
N PRO A 445 8.33 16.93 -13.38
CA PRO A 445 7.48 17.45 -14.45
C PRO A 445 6.01 17.59 -14.01
N CYS A 446 5.64 17.19 -12.80
CA CYS A 446 4.24 17.19 -12.36
C CYS A 446 3.77 18.62 -12.09
N ILE A 447 2.55 18.98 -12.53
CA ILE A 447 2.12 20.38 -12.65
C ILE A 447 2.03 21.09 -11.29
N VAL A 448 1.37 20.46 -10.32
CA VAL A 448 1.42 20.89 -8.92
C VAL A 448 2.71 20.38 -8.30
N LYS A 449 3.29 21.13 -7.35
CA LYS A 449 4.54 20.77 -6.66
C LYS A 449 4.22 20.28 -5.24
N ARG A 450 5.03 19.36 -4.73
CA ARG A 450 4.90 18.80 -3.36
C ARG A 450 5.49 19.80 -2.36
N ASN A 451 4.98 19.79 -1.12
CA ASN A 451 5.36 20.72 -0.05
C ASN A 451 5.13 22.20 -0.40
N ASP A 452 4.07 22.46 -1.16
CA ASP A 452 3.44 23.78 -1.31
C ASP A 452 2.26 23.82 -0.30
N PRO A 453 2.31 24.68 0.74
CA PRO A 453 1.25 24.79 1.74
C PRO A 453 -0.13 25.11 1.15
N LYS A 454 -0.18 25.85 0.03
CA LYS A 454 -1.41 26.19 -0.71
C LYS A 454 -1.85 25.08 -1.68
N ARG A 455 -1.28 23.87 -1.54
CA ARG A 455 -1.60 22.64 -2.30
C ARG A 455 -1.87 21.43 -1.41
N GLN A 456 -2.34 21.68 -0.19
CA GLN A 456 -2.72 20.60 0.70
C GLN A 456 -3.98 19.87 0.23
N ALA A 457 -3.94 18.54 0.32
CA ALA A 457 -5.07 17.65 0.07
C ALA A 457 -5.84 17.43 1.36
N LEU A 458 -7.17 17.57 1.33
CA LEU A 458 -8.03 17.13 2.44
C LEU A 458 -8.19 15.61 2.42
N GLN A 459 -7.92 14.94 3.54
CA GLN A 459 -8.32 13.53 3.69
C GLN A 459 -9.80 13.42 4.09
N ALA A 460 -10.67 13.39 3.09
CA ALA A 460 -12.09 13.19 3.27
C ALA A 460 -12.42 11.86 3.99
N SER A 461 -13.48 11.87 4.81
CA SER A 461 -14.02 10.67 5.44
C SER A 461 -14.94 9.89 4.48
N ALA A 462 -15.13 8.59 4.71
CA ALA A 462 -15.81 7.69 3.76
C ALA A 462 -17.24 8.14 3.36
N ASN A 463 -17.98 8.74 4.29
CA ASN A 463 -19.29 9.34 4.06
C ASN A 463 -19.25 10.51 3.05
N MET A 464 -18.19 11.33 3.07
CA MET A 464 -17.97 12.42 2.12
C MET A 464 -17.59 11.88 0.73
N VAL A 465 -16.74 10.86 0.67
CA VAL A 465 -16.32 10.20 -0.58
C VAL A 465 -17.52 9.57 -1.30
N GLU A 466 -18.34 8.80 -0.57
CA GLU A 466 -19.53 8.16 -1.12
C GLU A 466 -20.59 9.19 -1.55
N TRP A 467 -20.83 10.24 -0.77
CA TRP A 467 -21.68 11.34 -1.20
C TRP A 467 -21.18 11.95 -2.51
N ALA A 468 -19.86 12.21 -2.64
CA ALA A 468 -19.30 12.81 -3.84
C ALA A 468 -19.47 11.90 -5.06
N VAL A 469 -19.30 10.57 -4.92
CA VAL A 469 -19.60 9.62 -5.98
C VAL A 469 -21.09 9.61 -6.33
N ASP A 470 -21.98 9.45 -5.35
CA ASP A 470 -23.44 9.43 -5.54
C ASP A 470 -23.93 10.69 -6.27
N GLN A 471 -23.38 11.85 -5.94
CA GLN A 471 -23.68 13.09 -6.66
C GLN A 471 -23.05 13.13 -8.05
N ALA A 472 -21.79 12.73 -8.21
CA ALA A 472 -21.04 12.91 -9.45
C ALA A 472 -21.54 12.01 -10.58
N VAL A 473 -21.87 10.74 -10.29
CA VAL A 473 -22.41 9.83 -11.32
C VAL A 473 -23.76 10.30 -11.86
N HIS A 474 -24.54 11.03 -11.06
CA HIS A 474 -25.80 11.67 -11.47
C HIS A 474 -25.65 13.12 -11.97
N GLY A 475 -24.45 13.68 -11.99
CA GLY A 475 -24.19 15.06 -12.44
C GLY A 475 -24.63 16.14 -11.46
N GLN A 476 -24.84 15.78 -10.20
CA GLN A 476 -25.38 16.63 -9.14
C GLN A 476 -24.31 17.21 -8.21
N LEU A 477 -23.01 16.90 -8.44
CA LEU A 477 -21.87 17.37 -7.63
C LEU A 477 -21.57 18.86 -7.89
N THR A 478 -22.54 19.68 -7.49
CA THR A 478 -22.68 21.10 -7.78
C THR A 478 -22.33 21.99 -6.60
N VAL A 479 -21.69 21.42 -5.57
CA VAL A 479 -21.10 22.17 -4.45
C VAL A 479 -20.13 23.24 -5.00
N SER A 480 -20.22 24.45 -4.47
CA SER A 480 -19.41 25.59 -4.90
C SER A 480 -18.20 25.74 -3.99
N ARG A 481 -17.01 25.51 -4.53
CA ARG A 481 -15.75 25.92 -3.89
C ARG A 481 -15.57 27.42 -4.20
N PRO A 482 -15.56 28.32 -3.20
CA PRO A 482 -15.29 29.74 -3.44
C PRO A 482 -13.87 29.94 -4.00
N ALA A 483 -13.60 31.14 -4.50
CA ALA A 483 -12.20 31.50 -4.80
C ALA A 483 -11.41 31.49 -3.50
N ASN A 484 -10.20 30.94 -3.53
CA ASN A 484 -9.34 30.75 -2.37
C ASN A 484 -9.93 29.85 -1.26
N TRP A 485 -10.73 28.84 -1.63
CA TRP A 485 -11.17 27.79 -0.70
C TRP A 485 -9.96 27.08 -0.10
N HIS A 486 -9.86 27.05 1.25
CA HIS A 486 -8.72 26.52 2.02
C HIS A 486 -7.35 27.03 1.55
N ASP A 487 -7.28 28.37 1.41
CA ASP A 487 -6.17 29.17 0.87
C ASP A 487 -5.45 28.61 -0.36
N THR A 488 -6.13 27.79 -1.16
CA THR A 488 -5.50 27.12 -2.30
C THR A 488 -5.07 28.08 -3.44
N GLY A 489 -5.27 29.39 -3.33
CA GLY A 489 -4.97 30.37 -4.38
C GLY A 489 -5.77 30.16 -5.67
N LEU A 490 -6.77 29.26 -5.66
CA LEU A 490 -7.55 28.89 -6.83
C LEU A 490 -8.70 29.87 -7.10
N GLY A 491 -9.10 29.98 -8.37
CA GLY A 491 -10.37 30.60 -8.74
C GLY A 491 -11.56 29.77 -8.21
N ALA A 492 -12.76 30.36 -8.17
CA ALA A 492 -13.96 29.65 -7.75
C ALA A 492 -14.37 28.57 -8.78
N TYR A 493 -14.85 27.41 -8.32
CA TYR A 493 -15.31 26.31 -9.18
C TYR A 493 -16.43 25.50 -8.51
N THR A 494 -17.08 24.64 -9.30
CA THR A 494 -17.79 23.46 -8.78
C THR A 494 -17.10 22.22 -9.35
N PRO A 495 -16.98 21.10 -8.63
CA PRO A 495 -16.31 19.90 -9.15
C PRO A 495 -16.88 19.45 -10.50
N GLN A 496 -18.21 19.40 -10.64
CA GLN A 496 -18.86 19.02 -11.91
C GLN A 496 -18.84 20.11 -12.99
N GLY A 497 -18.61 21.38 -12.63
CA GLY A 497 -18.47 22.48 -13.59
C GLY A 497 -17.06 22.57 -14.18
N LEU A 498 -16.06 22.10 -13.43
CA LEU A 498 -14.67 21.95 -13.88
C LEU A 498 -14.47 20.62 -14.62
N PHE A 499 -15.09 19.54 -14.12
CA PHE A 499 -15.10 18.21 -14.73
C PHE A 499 -16.54 17.79 -15.08
N GLU A 500 -17.02 18.19 -16.27
CA GLU A 500 -18.33 17.78 -16.79
C GLU A 500 -18.53 16.26 -16.69
N LYS A 501 -19.69 15.83 -16.20
CA LYS A 501 -20.06 14.41 -16.16
C LYS A 501 -19.95 13.77 -17.55
N PRO A 502 -19.30 12.59 -17.69
CA PRO A 502 -19.13 11.92 -18.98
C PRO A 502 -20.47 11.57 -19.63
N ARG A 503 -20.56 11.76 -20.94
CA ARG A 503 -21.72 11.35 -21.74
C ARG A 503 -21.46 9.97 -22.32
N LEU A 504 -22.13 8.95 -21.80
CA LEU A 504 -21.91 7.56 -22.21
C LEU A 504 -22.52 7.25 -23.58
N THR A 505 -21.78 6.51 -24.40
CA THR A 505 -22.26 5.98 -25.68
C THR A 505 -23.28 4.88 -25.42
N GLY A 506 -24.54 5.18 -25.74
CA GLY A 506 -25.73 4.42 -25.35
C GLY A 506 -26.70 5.20 -24.46
N GLY A 507 -26.25 6.28 -23.81
CA GLY A 507 -26.95 6.90 -22.69
C GLY A 507 -26.80 6.07 -21.41
N GLY A 508 -27.52 6.43 -20.35
CA GLY A 508 -27.36 5.84 -19.02
C GLY A 508 -26.16 6.38 -18.27
N GLU A 509 -25.92 5.82 -17.09
CA GLU A 509 -25.04 6.37 -16.04
C GLU A 509 -23.98 5.36 -15.59
N ILE A 510 -22.92 5.81 -14.92
CA ILE A 510 -21.92 4.94 -14.28
C ILE A 510 -22.46 4.56 -12.89
N PRO A 511 -22.70 3.28 -12.55
CA PRO A 511 -23.19 2.91 -11.22
C PRO A 511 -22.18 3.34 -10.13
N ALA A 512 -22.65 4.04 -9.09
CA ALA A 512 -21.81 4.52 -7.98
C ALA A 512 -20.79 3.50 -7.47
N GLN A 513 -21.22 2.24 -7.29
CA GLN A 513 -20.38 1.12 -6.83
C GLN A 513 -19.18 0.80 -7.73
N ILE A 514 -19.24 1.07 -9.03
CA ILE A 514 -18.09 0.88 -9.93
C ILE A 514 -17.00 1.89 -9.58
N MET A 515 -17.36 3.16 -9.37
CA MET A 515 -16.39 4.18 -8.98
C MET A 515 -15.90 3.95 -7.55
N LEU A 516 -16.78 3.57 -6.61
CA LEU A 516 -16.38 3.23 -5.23
C LEU A 516 -15.37 2.06 -5.20
N GLY A 517 -15.55 1.05 -6.04
CA GLY A 517 -14.58 -0.03 -6.20
C GLY A 517 -13.22 0.44 -6.73
N VAL A 518 -13.21 1.40 -7.67
CA VAL A 518 -11.97 2.05 -8.16
C VAL A 518 -11.28 2.81 -7.03
N LEU A 519 -11.99 3.69 -6.31
CA LEU A 519 -11.42 4.46 -5.19
C LEU A 519 -10.89 3.55 -4.05
N ALA A 520 -11.54 2.41 -3.83
CA ALA A 520 -11.10 1.40 -2.88
C ALA A 520 -9.78 0.76 -3.29
N GLN A 521 -9.61 0.41 -4.57
CA GLN A 521 -8.42 -0.28 -5.07
C GLN A 521 -7.23 0.64 -5.41
N GLU A 522 -7.47 1.85 -5.92
CA GLU A 522 -6.40 2.77 -6.32
C GLU A 522 -5.74 3.45 -5.12
N SER A 523 -6.49 3.72 -4.05
CA SER A 523 -5.99 4.53 -2.94
C SER A 523 -6.47 4.11 -1.54
N ASN A 524 -7.33 3.10 -1.39
CA ASN A 524 -8.02 2.84 -0.11
C ASN A 524 -8.68 4.13 0.44
N PHE A 525 -9.35 4.87 -0.45
CA PHE A 525 -10.02 6.16 -0.18
C PHE A 525 -9.07 7.32 0.24
N LYS A 526 -7.76 7.23 -0.05
CA LYS A 526 -6.76 8.28 0.25
C LYS A 526 -6.70 9.36 -0.82
N GLN A 527 -7.22 10.56 -0.53
CA GLN A 527 -6.95 11.77 -1.31
C GLN A 527 -5.64 12.42 -0.87
N ALA A 528 -5.44 12.56 0.44
CA ALA A 528 -4.16 12.95 1.02
C ALA A 528 -3.35 11.70 1.38
N SER A 529 -2.04 11.89 1.54
CA SER A 529 -1.04 10.84 1.70
C SER A 529 -1.37 9.81 2.79
N TRP A 530 -0.63 8.70 2.78
CA TRP A 530 -0.68 7.72 3.87
C TRP A 530 -0.33 8.33 5.24
N HIS A 531 0.34 9.49 5.26
CA HIS A 531 0.64 10.27 6.46
C HIS A 531 -0.47 11.22 6.94
N SER A 532 -1.63 11.28 6.28
CA SER A 532 -2.83 12.01 6.76
C SER A 532 -3.96 11.04 7.12
N VAL A 533 -4.65 11.21 8.25
CA VAL A 533 -5.89 10.49 8.60
C VAL A 533 -7.14 11.34 8.30
N ASN A 534 -8.33 10.75 8.45
CA ASN A 534 -9.58 11.44 8.14
C ASN A 534 -9.68 12.77 8.90
N GLY A 535 -9.88 13.84 8.13
CA GLY A 535 -10.06 15.21 8.61
C GLY A 535 -8.79 16.06 8.66
N ASP A 536 -7.61 15.48 8.49
CA ASP A 536 -6.38 16.23 8.34
C ASP A 536 -6.23 16.71 6.89
N SER A 537 -5.46 17.78 6.71
CA SER A 537 -4.85 18.12 5.42
C SER A 537 -3.46 17.46 5.28
N GLY A 538 -2.80 17.62 4.14
CA GLY A 538 -1.40 17.18 3.97
C GLY A 538 -0.94 17.16 2.52
N ASN A 539 0.14 16.42 2.21
CA ASN A 539 0.47 16.13 0.82
C ASN A 539 -0.61 15.25 0.15
N VAL A 540 -0.76 15.35 -1.17
CA VAL A 540 -1.64 14.47 -1.96
C VAL A 540 -1.08 13.04 -2.06
N THR A 541 -1.96 12.03 -2.13
CA THR A 541 -1.57 10.67 -2.54
C THR A 541 -1.00 10.70 -3.96
N LYS A 542 0.09 9.99 -4.22
CA LYS A 542 0.83 10.09 -5.49
C LYS A 542 1.41 8.77 -5.98
N SER A 543 1.67 8.73 -7.29
CA SER A 543 2.54 7.75 -7.96
C SER A 543 4.03 8.15 -7.85
N ASP A 544 4.92 7.56 -8.68
CA ASP A 544 6.36 7.83 -8.77
C ASP A 544 6.70 9.24 -9.32
N TRP A 545 6.31 10.26 -8.56
CA TRP A 545 6.40 11.69 -8.82
C TRP A 545 7.81 12.23 -9.12
N PHE A 546 8.82 11.53 -8.62
CA PHE A 546 10.23 11.86 -8.82
C PHE A 546 10.88 10.95 -9.88
N GLY A 547 10.22 9.89 -10.34
CA GLY A 547 10.74 8.97 -11.37
C GLY A 547 11.86 8.07 -10.88
N ASN A 548 11.90 7.83 -9.58
CA ASN A 548 12.98 7.16 -8.87
C ASN A 548 12.51 5.86 -8.19
N GLY A 549 11.38 5.30 -8.64
CA GLY A 549 10.76 4.11 -8.06
C GLY A 549 10.15 4.36 -6.68
N ASN A 550 9.73 5.60 -6.40
CA ASN A 550 9.35 6.12 -5.07
C ASN A 550 10.47 6.07 -3.99
N GLY A 551 11.70 5.70 -4.34
CA GLY A 551 12.78 5.48 -3.36
C GLY A 551 13.45 6.78 -2.89
N ILE A 552 13.33 7.15 -1.61
CA ILE A 552 13.85 8.43 -1.09
C ILE A 552 15.37 8.60 -1.29
N HIS A 553 16.14 7.51 -1.27
CA HIS A 553 17.60 7.53 -1.43
C HIS A 553 18.09 7.72 -2.88
N TYR A 554 17.20 7.69 -3.88
CA TYR A 554 17.58 7.78 -5.29
C TYR A 554 17.30 9.18 -5.85
N TYR A 555 18.27 9.75 -6.58
CA TYR A 555 18.08 11.03 -7.26
C TYR A 555 16.86 11.02 -8.20
N PRO A 556 16.05 12.10 -8.23
CA PRO A 556 14.95 12.23 -9.18
C PRO A 556 15.38 12.09 -10.65
N ASN A 557 14.49 11.54 -11.46
CA ASN A 557 14.62 11.38 -12.89
C ASN A 557 13.33 11.84 -13.58
N ARG A 558 13.35 13.09 -14.07
CA ARG A 558 12.24 13.75 -14.76
C ARG A 558 11.66 12.91 -15.90
N ALA A 559 12.46 12.10 -16.59
CA ALA A 559 11.97 11.28 -17.70
C ALA A 559 11.03 10.16 -17.24
N SER A 560 11.39 9.46 -16.15
CA SER A 560 10.58 8.36 -15.58
C SER A 560 9.41 8.82 -14.72
N ALA A 561 9.43 10.06 -14.21
CA ALA A 561 8.41 10.55 -13.29
C ALA A 561 6.96 10.42 -13.80
N ASP A 562 6.12 9.75 -13.00
CA ASP A 562 4.68 9.65 -13.19
C ASP A 562 3.94 10.62 -12.27
N CYS A 563 2.89 11.24 -12.80
CA CYS A 563 2.19 12.36 -12.18
C CYS A 563 0.76 11.97 -11.84
N GLY A 564 0.57 10.84 -11.16
CA GLY A 564 -0.72 10.39 -10.60
C GLY A 564 -1.07 11.10 -9.29
N TYR A 565 -2.33 11.51 -9.14
CA TYR A 565 -2.82 12.29 -8.00
C TYR A 565 -4.09 11.73 -7.37
N GLY A 566 -4.10 11.65 -6.04
CA GLY A 566 -5.29 11.60 -5.19
C GLY A 566 -6.10 10.30 -5.27
N ILE A 567 -7.35 10.40 -4.86
CA ILE A 567 -8.20 9.25 -4.51
C ILE A 567 -8.53 8.33 -5.69
N ALA A 568 -8.57 8.88 -6.92
CA ALA A 568 -8.76 8.16 -8.18
C ALA A 568 -7.49 8.09 -9.05
N GLN A 569 -6.29 8.34 -8.48
CA GLN A 569 -4.98 8.26 -9.15
C GLN A 569 -4.95 8.91 -10.56
N VAL A 570 -5.42 10.16 -10.63
CA VAL A 570 -5.53 10.91 -11.90
C VAL A 570 -4.13 11.27 -12.42
N THR A 571 -3.66 10.54 -13.42
CA THR A 571 -2.36 10.74 -14.11
C THR A 571 -2.48 11.58 -15.39
N THR A 572 -3.58 11.42 -16.11
CA THR A 572 -3.75 11.93 -17.48
C THR A 572 -3.84 13.46 -17.50
N ARG A 573 -2.99 14.11 -18.30
CA ARG A 573 -2.84 15.58 -18.43
C ARG A 573 -2.24 16.28 -17.20
N MET A 574 -1.72 15.55 -16.22
CA MET A 574 -1.15 16.10 -14.97
C MET A 574 0.36 16.40 -15.04
N SER A 575 0.99 16.26 -16.22
CA SER A 575 2.42 16.48 -16.44
C SER A 575 2.72 17.61 -17.43
N GLU A 576 3.79 18.37 -17.19
CA GLU A 576 4.45 19.29 -18.14
C GLU A 576 4.96 18.56 -19.41
N LYS A 577 4.93 17.22 -19.44
CA LYS A 577 5.19 16.38 -20.62
C LYS A 577 4.00 16.31 -21.58
N ASP A 578 2.78 16.53 -21.11
CA ASP A 578 1.55 16.18 -21.83
C ASP A 578 1.20 17.24 -22.89
N SER A 579 0.96 16.80 -24.12
CA SER A 579 0.64 17.70 -25.24
C SER A 579 -0.66 18.48 -25.09
N GLU A 580 -1.54 18.03 -24.19
CA GLU A 580 -2.76 18.73 -23.78
C GLU A 580 -2.90 18.75 -22.25
N GLN A 581 -1.82 19.10 -21.55
CA GLN A 581 -1.80 19.24 -20.09
C GLN A 581 -2.94 20.13 -19.54
N TYR A 582 -3.35 19.86 -18.30
CA TYR A 582 -4.28 20.69 -17.55
C TYR A 582 -3.67 22.07 -17.23
N ASP A 583 -4.54 23.05 -16.97
CA ASP A 583 -4.15 24.31 -16.36
C ASP A 583 -4.04 24.18 -14.82
N ALA A 584 -3.56 25.25 -14.17
CA ALA A 584 -3.35 25.29 -12.73
C ALA A 584 -4.65 25.16 -11.90
N LEU A 585 -5.83 25.48 -12.46
CA LEU A 585 -7.10 25.34 -11.76
C LEU A 585 -7.55 23.88 -11.77
N HIS A 586 -7.49 23.21 -12.93
CA HIS A 586 -7.85 21.80 -13.05
C HIS A 586 -6.87 20.92 -12.26
N ALA A 587 -5.56 21.10 -12.46
CA ALA A 587 -4.55 20.31 -11.74
C ALA A 587 -4.53 20.62 -10.23
N GLY A 588 -4.75 21.89 -9.84
CA GLY A 588 -4.91 22.29 -8.45
C GLY A 588 -6.11 21.61 -7.79
N ALA A 589 -7.30 21.68 -8.41
CA ALA A 589 -8.51 21.06 -7.87
C ALA A 589 -8.40 19.53 -7.76
N ILE A 590 -7.84 18.85 -8.77
CA ILE A 590 -7.54 17.39 -8.72
C ILE A 590 -6.63 17.04 -7.53
N THR A 591 -5.72 17.95 -7.15
CA THR A 591 -4.80 17.76 -6.04
C THR A 591 -5.47 17.99 -4.68
N THR A 592 -6.22 19.08 -4.52
CA THR A 592 -6.68 19.54 -3.20
C THR A 592 -8.09 19.09 -2.84
N ASP A 593 -9.00 18.98 -3.82
CA ASP A 593 -10.41 18.62 -3.61
C ASP A 593 -10.69 17.18 -4.05
N TYR A 594 -10.91 16.30 -3.07
CA TYR A 594 -11.30 14.90 -3.29
C TYR A 594 -12.52 14.78 -4.22
N ALA A 595 -13.47 15.72 -4.17
CA ALA A 595 -14.68 15.71 -4.99
C ALA A 595 -14.37 16.04 -6.46
N ALA A 596 -13.39 16.91 -6.72
CA ALA A 596 -12.91 17.22 -8.07
C ALA A 596 -12.06 16.07 -8.64
N ASN A 597 -11.24 15.42 -7.81
CA ASN A 597 -10.48 14.22 -8.18
C ASN A 597 -11.41 13.07 -8.62
N ILE A 598 -12.49 12.81 -7.85
CA ILE A 598 -13.53 11.82 -8.19
C ILE A 598 -14.21 12.16 -9.52
N ALA A 599 -14.56 13.44 -9.75
CA ALA A 599 -15.20 13.87 -10.99
C ALA A 599 -14.27 13.69 -12.22
N ALA A 600 -12.97 13.98 -12.09
CA ALA A 600 -11.97 13.72 -13.13
C ALA A 600 -11.78 12.21 -13.38
N GLY A 601 -11.71 11.39 -12.32
CA GLY A 601 -11.65 9.93 -12.44
C GLY A 601 -12.84 9.33 -13.17
N LEU A 602 -14.06 9.85 -12.93
CA LEU A 602 -15.27 9.47 -13.65
C LEU A 602 -15.20 9.84 -15.14
N GLN A 603 -14.63 11.00 -15.51
CA GLN A 603 -14.40 11.33 -16.93
C GLN A 603 -13.51 10.27 -17.60
N ILE A 604 -12.38 9.90 -16.99
CA ILE A 604 -11.45 8.90 -17.52
C ILE A 604 -12.16 7.55 -17.73
N LEU A 605 -12.97 7.09 -16.76
CA LEU A 605 -13.73 5.84 -16.88
C LEU A 605 -14.80 5.89 -17.99
N GLY A 606 -15.51 7.02 -18.10
CA GLY A 606 -16.48 7.26 -19.18
C GLY A 606 -15.81 7.34 -20.57
N GLU A 607 -14.58 7.85 -20.66
CA GLU A 607 -13.78 7.78 -21.88
C GLU A 607 -13.44 6.34 -22.28
N LYS A 608 -13.06 5.47 -21.34
CA LYS A 608 -12.75 4.06 -21.66
C LYS A 608 -13.99 3.33 -22.20
N TRP A 609 -15.15 3.53 -21.55
CA TRP A 609 -16.44 3.03 -22.04
C TRP A 609 -16.73 3.50 -23.47
N ASN A 610 -16.53 4.79 -23.74
CA ASN A 610 -16.74 5.38 -25.07
C ASN A 610 -15.75 4.86 -26.12
N GLN A 611 -14.49 4.63 -25.76
CA GLN A 611 -13.47 4.04 -26.64
C GLN A 611 -13.84 2.59 -27.03
N LEU A 612 -14.24 1.77 -26.06
CA LEU A 612 -14.70 0.40 -26.30
C LEU A 612 -15.97 0.35 -27.17
N LYS A 613 -16.95 1.20 -26.87
CA LYS A 613 -18.17 1.35 -27.68
C LYS A 613 -17.87 1.77 -29.13
N ALA A 614 -16.88 2.64 -29.34
CA ALA A 614 -16.45 3.05 -30.69
C ALA A 614 -15.75 1.93 -31.46
N LEU A 615 -15.09 0.99 -30.78
CA LEU A 615 -14.56 -0.26 -31.36
C LEU A 615 -15.64 -1.33 -31.57
N GLY A 616 -16.87 -1.12 -31.11
CA GLY A 616 -17.95 -2.11 -31.15
C GLY A 616 -17.85 -3.18 -30.05
N MET A 617 -16.95 -3.00 -29.07
CA MET A 617 -16.75 -3.90 -27.94
C MET A 617 -17.84 -3.65 -26.88
N ASN A 618 -18.51 -4.73 -26.48
CA ASN A 618 -19.56 -4.72 -25.46
C ASN A 618 -19.36 -5.88 -24.50
N THR A 619 -19.65 -5.64 -23.23
CA THR A 619 -19.80 -6.70 -22.21
C THR A 619 -21.30 -6.96 -22.02
N ASN A 620 -21.69 -8.22 -22.15
CA ASN A 620 -23.06 -8.73 -22.15
C ASN A 620 -23.99 -7.98 -23.11
N ASN A 621 -25.03 -7.27 -22.63
CA ASN A 621 -25.90 -6.45 -23.47
C ASN A 621 -25.36 -5.02 -23.73
N GLY A 622 -24.31 -4.60 -23.02
CA GLY A 622 -23.71 -3.27 -23.14
C GLY A 622 -24.55 -2.12 -22.57
N ASP A 623 -25.54 -2.40 -21.71
CA ASP A 623 -26.29 -1.40 -20.94
C ASP A 623 -25.46 -0.98 -19.71
N PRO A 624 -25.11 0.30 -19.53
CA PRO A 624 -24.26 0.74 -18.42
C PRO A 624 -24.93 0.67 -17.05
N ALA A 625 -26.26 0.48 -16.97
CA ALA A 625 -26.96 0.35 -15.70
C ALA A 625 -26.55 -0.89 -14.88
N TYR A 626 -25.96 -1.91 -15.52
CA TYR A 626 -25.53 -3.14 -14.86
C TYR A 626 -24.02 -3.15 -14.57
N LEU A 627 -23.65 -3.46 -13.32
CA LEU A 627 -22.25 -3.45 -12.87
C LEU A 627 -21.38 -4.43 -13.68
N GLU A 628 -21.92 -5.62 -14.01
CA GLU A 628 -21.18 -6.64 -14.78
C GLU A 628 -20.70 -6.13 -16.15
N ASN A 629 -21.33 -5.08 -16.70
CA ASN A 629 -21.02 -4.57 -18.04
C ASN A 629 -19.81 -3.61 -18.07
N TRP A 630 -19.32 -3.17 -16.91
CA TRP A 630 -18.17 -2.28 -16.78
C TRP A 630 -16.82 -3.00 -16.85
N TYR A 631 -16.81 -4.34 -16.88
CA TYR A 631 -15.62 -5.20 -16.84
C TYR A 631 -14.49 -4.77 -17.81
N MET A 632 -14.82 -4.55 -19.09
CA MET A 632 -13.85 -4.06 -20.09
C MET A 632 -13.40 -2.62 -19.86
N ALA A 633 -14.29 -1.74 -19.37
CA ALA A 633 -13.96 -0.33 -19.12
C ALA A 633 -13.00 -0.17 -17.93
N LEU A 634 -13.10 -1.07 -16.94
CA LEU A 634 -12.20 -1.15 -15.80
C LEU A 634 -10.81 -1.68 -16.20
N TRP A 635 -10.74 -2.75 -17.01
CA TRP A 635 -9.49 -3.21 -17.64
C TRP A 635 -8.84 -2.05 -18.44
N GLY A 636 -9.63 -1.34 -19.23
CA GLY A 636 -9.20 -0.16 -19.98
C GLY A 636 -8.88 1.07 -19.13
N TYR A 637 -9.26 1.11 -17.86
CA TYR A 637 -8.93 2.20 -16.92
C TYR A 637 -7.46 2.10 -16.51
N ASN A 638 -7.07 0.93 -16.01
CA ASN A 638 -5.71 0.64 -15.55
C ASN A 638 -4.69 0.55 -16.70
N SER A 639 -4.93 -0.31 -17.70
CA SER A 639 -3.93 -0.55 -18.78
C SER A 639 -4.22 0.19 -20.10
N GLY A 640 -5.27 1.01 -20.16
CA GLY A 640 -5.68 1.73 -21.37
C GLY A 640 -6.43 0.86 -22.39
N VAL A 641 -6.98 1.54 -23.42
CA VAL A 641 -7.64 0.92 -24.59
C VAL A 641 -6.85 1.26 -25.84
N TYR A 642 -6.43 0.26 -26.60
CA TYR A 642 -5.72 0.44 -27.86
C TYR A 642 -6.72 0.78 -28.97
N THR A 643 -6.63 2.00 -29.52
CA THR A 643 -7.56 2.54 -30.52
C THR A 643 -6.96 2.71 -31.93
N SER A 644 -5.68 2.37 -32.11
CA SER A 644 -5.00 2.41 -33.42
C SER A 644 -3.83 1.43 -33.48
N GLY A 645 -3.54 0.91 -34.69
CA GLY A 645 -2.63 -0.22 -34.86
C GLY A 645 -3.36 -1.53 -34.62
N ALA A 646 -2.87 -2.34 -33.68
CA ALA A 646 -3.69 -3.37 -33.05
C ALA A 646 -4.67 -2.68 -32.08
N VAL A 647 -5.90 -3.20 -31.98
CA VAL A 647 -6.99 -2.58 -31.21
C VAL A 647 -7.42 -3.45 -30.03
N GLY A 648 -8.19 -2.87 -29.10
CA GLY A 648 -8.76 -3.59 -27.97
C GLY A 648 -7.97 -3.43 -26.68
N LEU A 649 -7.93 -4.49 -25.87
CA LEU A 649 -7.41 -4.51 -24.51
C LEU A 649 -6.12 -5.35 -24.39
N GLY A 650 -5.11 -4.79 -23.71
CA GLY A 650 -3.79 -5.42 -23.51
C GLY A 650 -3.81 -6.67 -22.62
N TYR A 651 -2.86 -7.59 -22.84
CA TYR A 651 -2.89 -8.94 -22.25
C TYR A 651 -2.65 -8.98 -20.72
N PHE A 652 -1.98 -7.98 -20.13
CA PHE A 652 -1.67 -7.94 -18.69
C PHE A 652 -2.87 -8.24 -17.80
N ASN A 653 -3.99 -7.52 -17.99
CA ASN A 653 -5.21 -7.69 -17.19
C ASN A 653 -6.14 -8.83 -17.68
N ASN A 654 -5.69 -9.70 -18.59
CA ASN A 654 -6.52 -10.82 -19.05
C ASN A 654 -6.65 -11.87 -17.93
N PRO A 655 -7.87 -12.24 -17.48
CA PRO A 655 -8.05 -13.20 -16.37
C PRO A 655 -7.38 -14.56 -16.56
N ILE A 656 -7.11 -14.97 -17.80
CA ILE A 656 -6.44 -16.23 -18.14
C ILE A 656 -4.90 -16.16 -18.05
N LYS A 657 -4.29 -14.97 -17.82
CA LYS A 657 -2.82 -14.82 -17.76
C LYS A 657 -2.23 -15.73 -16.66
N PRO A 658 -1.17 -16.52 -16.92
CA PRO A 658 -0.64 -17.51 -15.95
C PRO A 658 -0.15 -16.97 -14.60
N GLU A 659 -0.03 -15.65 -14.45
CA GLU A 659 0.26 -14.92 -13.20
C GLU A 659 -0.89 -14.88 -12.21
N TYR A 660 -2.13 -15.08 -12.66
CA TYR A 660 -3.28 -15.19 -11.79
C TYR A 660 -3.62 -16.67 -11.59
N PRO A 661 -3.66 -17.21 -10.36
CA PRO A 661 -3.94 -18.64 -10.14
C PRO A 661 -5.25 -19.04 -10.81
N ALA A 662 -5.24 -20.07 -11.66
CA ALA A 662 -6.41 -20.44 -12.45
C ALA A 662 -7.59 -20.93 -11.58
N ASP A 663 -7.32 -21.46 -10.38
CA ASP A 663 -8.32 -21.97 -9.43
C ASP A 663 -8.90 -20.91 -8.48
N ARG A 664 -8.42 -19.66 -8.56
CA ARG A 664 -8.82 -18.58 -7.65
C ARG A 664 -10.33 -18.41 -7.60
N GLN A 665 -10.82 -18.04 -6.42
CA GLN A 665 -12.21 -17.66 -6.22
C GLN A 665 -12.37 -16.15 -6.52
N PRO A 666 -13.58 -15.62 -6.71
CA PRO A 666 -13.79 -14.18 -6.81
C PRO A 666 -13.20 -13.42 -5.61
N PHE A 667 -12.51 -12.31 -5.90
CA PHE A 667 -11.82 -11.47 -4.92
C PHE A 667 -12.76 -11.04 -3.77
N LEU A 668 -12.27 -11.13 -2.53
CA LEU A 668 -12.97 -10.83 -1.27
C LEU A 668 -14.18 -11.71 -0.92
N ARG A 669 -14.68 -12.53 -1.85
CA ARG A 669 -15.90 -13.35 -1.64
C ARG A 669 -15.73 -14.44 -0.56
N TYR A 670 -14.50 -14.70 -0.10
CA TYR A 670 -14.25 -15.54 1.08
C TYR A 670 -13.75 -14.73 2.29
N SER A 671 -12.80 -13.81 2.12
CA SER A 671 -12.22 -13.01 3.21
C SER A 671 -11.40 -11.82 2.69
N TYR A 672 -11.19 -10.80 3.52
CA TYR A 672 -10.23 -9.72 3.29
C TYR A 672 -8.76 -10.19 3.20
N ASP A 673 -8.51 -11.45 3.54
CA ASP A 673 -7.28 -12.21 3.25
C ASP A 673 -6.84 -12.11 1.78
N ASP A 674 -7.79 -11.97 0.85
CA ASP A 674 -7.53 -11.75 -0.58
C ASP A 674 -6.80 -10.41 -0.83
N ALA A 675 -7.09 -9.37 -0.04
CA ALA A 675 -6.41 -8.08 -0.13
C ALA A 675 -4.99 -8.07 0.48
N SER A 676 -4.56 -9.13 1.17
CA SER A 676 -3.12 -9.37 1.46
C SER A 676 -2.33 -9.90 0.26
N HIS A 677 -3.02 -10.32 -0.82
CA HIS A 677 -2.43 -10.94 -2.00
C HIS A 677 -3.06 -10.41 -3.32
N PRO A 678 -3.19 -9.08 -3.54
CA PRO A 678 -3.87 -8.52 -4.70
C PRO A 678 -3.15 -8.77 -6.05
N GLY A 679 -1.99 -9.44 -6.04
CA GLY A 679 -1.31 -9.92 -7.24
C GLY A 679 -1.93 -11.19 -7.86
N ASP A 680 -2.84 -11.88 -7.15
CA ASP A 680 -3.51 -13.10 -7.62
C ASP A 680 -4.71 -12.83 -8.56
N TRP A 681 -5.14 -11.57 -8.72
CA TRP A 681 -6.32 -11.17 -9.52
C TRP A 681 -6.01 -10.05 -10.50
N SER A 682 -6.70 -10.07 -11.66
CA SER A 682 -6.68 -8.95 -12.61
C SER A 682 -7.37 -7.71 -12.04
N TYR A 683 -7.02 -6.52 -12.55
CA TYR A 683 -7.52 -5.25 -12.02
C TYR A 683 -9.05 -5.20 -11.90
N GLN A 684 -9.78 -5.55 -12.96
CA GLN A 684 -11.24 -5.52 -12.97
C GLN A 684 -11.92 -6.57 -12.07
N GLU A 685 -11.25 -7.69 -11.76
CA GLU A 685 -11.71 -8.63 -10.72
C GLU A 685 -11.62 -7.99 -9.33
N LYS A 686 -10.53 -7.26 -9.06
CA LYS A 686 -10.33 -6.52 -7.80
C LYS A 686 -11.41 -5.45 -7.59
N ILE A 687 -11.69 -4.64 -8.62
CA ILE A 687 -12.72 -3.59 -8.56
C ILE A 687 -14.10 -4.17 -8.26
N LEU A 688 -14.50 -5.25 -8.93
CA LEU A 688 -15.82 -5.85 -8.71
C LEU A 688 -15.91 -6.55 -7.35
N GLY A 689 -14.81 -7.11 -6.83
CA GLY A 689 -14.77 -7.59 -5.45
C GLY A 689 -14.96 -6.48 -4.42
N TRP A 690 -14.33 -5.31 -4.59
CA TRP A 690 -14.58 -4.14 -3.72
C TRP A 690 -15.98 -3.54 -3.87
N ALA A 691 -16.58 -3.61 -5.06
CA ALA A 691 -17.97 -3.21 -5.28
C ALA A 691 -18.96 -4.15 -4.55
N GLU A 692 -18.68 -5.45 -4.51
CA GLU A 692 -19.46 -6.44 -3.77
C GLU A 692 -19.20 -6.38 -2.25
N VAL A 693 -17.96 -6.12 -1.83
CA VAL A 693 -17.49 -6.18 -0.44
C VAL A 693 -16.83 -4.84 -0.07
N PRO A 694 -17.60 -3.87 0.47
CA PRO A 694 -17.07 -2.55 0.81
C PRO A 694 -15.96 -2.60 1.87
N GLN A 695 -14.96 -1.72 1.70
CA GLN A 695 -13.97 -1.44 2.75
C GLN A 695 -14.64 -1.04 4.07
N MET A 696 -13.96 -1.31 5.17
CA MET A 696 -14.35 -0.98 6.54
C MET A 696 -13.65 0.30 6.99
N THR A 697 -14.41 1.20 7.63
CA THR A 697 -13.91 2.35 8.37
C THR A 697 -13.09 1.92 9.60
N TRP A 698 -12.36 2.87 10.20
CA TRP A 698 -11.52 2.60 11.38
C TRP A 698 -12.30 2.12 12.62
N ASP A 699 -13.61 2.36 12.69
CA ASP A 699 -14.54 1.86 13.71
C ASP A 699 -15.25 0.55 13.32
N GLY A 700 -14.97 0.00 12.14
CA GLY A 700 -15.45 -1.33 11.70
C GLY A 700 -16.81 -1.33 10.98
N VAL A 701 -17.20 -0.21 10.36
CA VAL A 701 -18.45 -0.06 9.61
C VAL A 701 -18.18 -0.03 8.10
N ALA A 702 -19.11 -0.51 7.27
CA ALA A 702 -18.94 -0.48 5.81
C ALA A 702 -18.90 0.96 5.27
N SER A 703 -17.74 1.36 4.73
CA SER A 703 -17.43 2.69 4.21
C SER A 703 -18.50 3.19 3.23
N TYR A 704 -19.00 2.31 2.36
CA TYR A 704 -20.03 2.62 1.36
C TYR A 704 -21.09 1.51 1.24
N VAL A 705 -22.20 1.83 0.56
CA VAL A 705 -23.34 0.94 0.36
C VAL A 705 -23.08 -0.07 -0.77
N LYS A 706 -23.51 -1.31 -0.56
CA LYS A 706 -23.50 -2.38 -1.57
C LYS A 706 -24.49 -2.08 -2.70
N PRO A 707 -24.28 -2.62 -3.91
CA PRO A 707 -25.23 -2.51 -5.01
C PRO A 707 -26.46 -3.41 -4.75
N ASP A 708 -27.53 -3.22 -5.52
CA ASP A 708 -28.63 -4.17 -5.57
C ASP A 708 -28.18 -5.39 -6.37
N MET A 709 -28.11 -6.54 -5.71
CA MET A 709 -27.56 -7.78 -6.26
C MET A 709 -28.62 -8.89 -6.19
N PRO A 710 -29.25 -9.29 -7.32
CA PRO A 710 -30.38 -10.23 -7.31
C PRO A 710 -30.01 -11.66 -6.86
N PHE A 711 -28.72 -11.94 -6.64
CA PHE A 711 -28.19 -13.21 -6.12
C PHE A 711 -27.32 -13.02 -4.86
N ASP A 712 -27.44 -11.89 -4.16
CA ASP A 712 -26.58 -11.44 -3.03
C ASP A 712 -25.08 -11.25 -3.38
N VAL A 713 -24.68 -11.49 -4.62
CA VAL A 713 -23.33 -11.33 -5.19
C VAL A 713 -23.38 -10.83 -6.64
N ILE A 714 -22.28 -10.22 -7.11
CA ILE A 714 -22.08 -9.82 -8.52
C ILE A 714 -21.77 -11.06 -9.37
N THR A 715 -22.32 -11.14 -10.58
CA THR A 715 -22.08 -12.30 -11.46
C THR A 715 -20.77 -12.14 -12.24
N VAL A 716 -19.71 -12.77 -11.74
CA VAL A 716 -18.36 -12.73 -12.33
C VAL A 716 -18.29 -13.31 -13.74
N ALA A 717 -17.35 -12.80 -14.53
CA ALA A 717 -16.97 -13.40 -15.81
C ALA A 717 -16.32 -14.79 -15.60
N PRO A 718 -16.61 -15.78 -16.46
CA PRO A 718 -15.80 -16.99 -16.58
C PRO A 718 -14.33 -16.68 -16.89
N LEU A 719 -13.42 -17.53 -16.41
CA LEU A 719 -11.96 -17.35 -16.55
C LEU A 719 -11.51 -17.28 -18.02
N ASP A 720 -12.17 -18.06 -18.87
CA ASP A 720 -11.95 -18.23 -20.30
C ASP A 720 -12.69 -17.19 -21.18
N ALA A 721 -13.55 -16.35 -20.59
CA ALA A 721 -14.44 -15.45 -21.34
C ALA A 721 -13.72 -14.45 -22.28
N PHE A 722 -12.43 -14.20 -22.03
CA PHE A 722 -11.56 -13.31 -22.81
C PHE A 722 -10.41 -14.08 -23.50
N CYS A 723 -10.63 -15.36 -23.82
CA CYS A 723 -9.68 -16.24 -24.48
C CYS A 723 -10.36 -17.02 -25.62
N ALA A 724 -10.02 -16.68 -26.87
CA ALA A 724 -10.52 -17.42 -28.04
C ALA A 724 -9.47 -17.45 -29.17
N PRO A 725 -9.17 -18.62 -29.78
CA PRO A 725 -8.12 -18.72 -30.80
C PRO A 725 -8.37 -17.90 -32.06
N SER A 726 -9.64 -17.59 -32.36
CA SER A 726 -10.07 -16.81 -33.51
C SER A 726 -10.21 -15.30 -33.26
N ILE A 727 -9.95 -14.85 -32.03
CA ILE A 727 -10.02 -13.43 -31.62
C ILE A 727 -8.61 -12.99 -31.24
N ASN A 728 -8.10 -13.52 -30.13
CA ASN A 728 -6.85 -13.08 -29.50
C ASN A 728 -5.81 -14.21 -29.40
N ALA A 729 -5.77 -15.09 -30.40
CA ALA A 729 -4.83 -16.22 -30.52
C ALA A 729 -4.73 -17.13 -29.27
N CYS A 730 -5.72 -17.07 -28.38
CA CYS A 730 -5.66 -17.59 -27.02
C CYS A 730 -6.34 -18.96 -26.91
N ASP A 731 -5.63 -19.95 -26.40
CA ASP A 731 -6.12 -21.31 -26.16
C ASP A 731 -6.46 -21.50 -24.67
N PRO A 732 -7.75 -21.58 -24.28
CA PRO A 732 -8.15 -21.66 -22.88
C PRO A 732 -7.80 -23.00 -22.21
N ASP A 733 -7.52 -24.04 -23.01
CA ASP A 733 -7.12 -25.37 -22.51
C ASP A 733 -5.60 -25.46 -22.29
N ALA A 734 -4.82 -24.40 -22.59
CA ALA A 734 -3.37 -24.38 -22.48
C ALA A 734 -2.85 -23.72 -21.18
N ALA A 735 -1.69 -24.18 -20.68
CA ALA A 735 -1.05 -23.63 -19.49
C ALA A 735 -0.33 -22.28 -19.71
N ASP A 736 -0.10 -21.90 -20.96
CA ASP A 736 0.34 -20.57 -21.39
C ASP A 736 -0.58 -20.17 -22.57
N PRO A 737 -1.76 -19.58 -22.29
CA PRO A 737 -2.87 -19.49 -23.24
C PRO A 737 -2.55 -18.72 -24.52
N CYS A 738 -1.74 -17.67 -24.45
CA CYS A 738 -1.34 -16.87 -25.60
C CYS A 738 0.16 -16.58 -25.56
N PRO A 739 1.04 -17.53 -25.93
CA PRO A 739 2.48 -17.50 -25.63
C PRO A 739 3.32 -16.50 -26.46
N SER A 740 2.68 -15.63 -27.25
CA SER A 740 3.31 -14.51 -27.95
C SER A 740 3.46 -13.27 -27.07
N TRP A 741 2.49 -13.03 -26.16
CA TRP A 741 2.40 -11.84 -25.30
C TRP A 741 2.68 -10.56 -26.10
N ASP A 742 2.03 -10.43 -27.25
CA ASP A 742 2.06 -9.25 -28.10
C ASP A 742 0.64 -8.87 -28.54
N SER A 743 0.51 -7.95 -29.50
CA SER A 743 -0.76 -7.53 -30.09
C SER A 743 -1.70 -8.66 -30.57
N SER A 744 -1.18 -9.87 -30.81
CA SER A 744 -2.00 -11.05 -31.12
C SER A 744 -2.83 -11.56 -29.93
N CYS A 745 -2.43 -11.23 -28.70
CA CYS A 745 -3.15 -11.59 -27.46
C CYS A 745 -4.18 -10.54 -27.00
N TYR A 746 -4.31 -9.43 -27.73
CA TYR A 746 -5.24 -8.35 -27.38
C TYR A 746 -6.68 -8.77 -27.61
N TRP A 747 -7.56 -8.49 -26.66
CA TRP A 747 -8.99 -8.76 -26.81
C TRP A 747 -9.71 -7.58 -27.46
N ASP A 748 -10.30 -7.76 -28.65
CA ASP A 748 -10.93 -6.70 -29.46
C ASP A 748 -12.43 -6.90 -29.73
N SER A 749 -13.06 -7.91 -29.11
CA SER A 749 -14.41 -8.35 -29.42
C SER A 749 -15.44 -8.07 -28.30
N SER A 750 -16.72 -8.36 -28.57
CA SER A 750 -17.77 -8.39 -27.55
C SER A 750 -17.85 -9.76 -26.86
N VAL A 751 -18.27 -9.77 -25.60
CA VAL A 751 -18.40 -10.99 -24.75
C VAL A 751 -19.78 -11.02 -24.08
N ASN A 752 -20.32 -12.19 -23.77
CA ASN A 752 -21.56 -12.31 -22.99
C ASN A 752 -21.58 -13.60 -22.16
N TRP A 753 -21.60 -13.47 -20.83
CA TRP A 753 -21.81 -14.58 -19.88
C TRP A 753 -23.18 -14.53 -19.17
N MET A 754 -23.83 -13.35 -19.16
CA MET A 754 -25.13 -13.14 -18.50
C MET A 754 -26.33 -13.62 -19.33
N GLY A 755 -26.14 -13.85 -20.64
CA GLY A 755 -27.19 -14.21 -21.58
C GLY A 755 -28.11 -13.03 -21.87
N SER A 756 -29.31 -13.06 -21.27
CA SER A 756 -30.29 -11.97 -21.35
C SER A 756 -30.34 -11.24 -19.99
N GLN A 757 -29.89 -9.98 -19.97
CA GLN A 757 -29.83 -9.20 -18.73
C GLN A 757 -31.14 -8.51 -18.37
N SER A 758 -31.35 -8.35 -17.08
CA SER A 758 -32.46 -7.67 -16.42
C SER A 758 -32.09 -7.39 -14.96
N THR A 759 -32.84 -6.53 -14.27
CA THR A 759 -32.70 -6.33 -12.82
C THR A 759 -32.99 -7.59 -11.98
N ALA A 760 -33.53 -8.66 -12.57
CA ALA A 760 -33.75 -9.94 -11.91
C ALA A 760 -32.55 -10.91 -12.00
N ASN A 761 -31.48 -10.55 -12.71
CA ASN A 761 -30.28 -11.38 -12.85
C ASN A 761 -28.97 -10.60 -13.09
N SER A 762 -28.95 -9.28 -12.97
CA SER A 762 -27.76 -8.43 -13.15
C SER A 762 -27.76 -7.34 -12.09
N SER A 763 -26.60 -6.99 -11.58
CA SER A 763 -26.45 -6.12 -10.41
C SER A 763 -26.58 -4.64 -10.80
N THR A 764 -27.29 -3.84 -10.00
CA THR A 764 -27.56 -2.42 -10.31
C THR A 764 -27.16 -1.48 -9.16
N GLU A 765 -27.04 -0.19 -9.49
CA GLU A 765 -26.69 0.88 -8.54
C GLU A 765 -27.57 0.89 -7.27
N THR A 766 -26.98 1.32 -6.15
CA THR A 766 -27.72 1.79 -4.99
C THR A 766 -27.03 3.05 -4.44
N LEU A 767 -27.77 4.11 -4.17
CA LEU A 767 -27.25 5.35 -3.60
C LEU A 767 -27.50 5.38 -2.09
N ARG A 768 -26.54 5.88 -1.31
CA ARG A 768 -26.73 6.18 0.13
C ARG A 768 -27.25 7.61 0.33
N TYR A 769 -26.87 8.52 -0.56
CA TYR A 769 -27.19 9.95 -0.49
C TYR A 769 -28.27 10.36 -1.48
N ALA A 770 -29.16 11.25 -1.05
CA ALA A 770 -30.16 11.83 -1.94
C ALA A 770 -29.50 12.73 -2.99
N LEU A 771 -29.98 12.67 -4.23
CA LEU A 771 -29.49 13.53 -5.30
C LEU A 771 -29.82 15.01 -5.04
N GLY A 772 -28.81 15.88 -5.17
CA GLY A 772 -28.88 17.29 -4.78
C GLY A 772 -28.78 17.53 -3.27
N SER A 773 -28.32 16.55 -2.48
CA SER A 773 -28.01 16.77 -1.05
C SER A 773 -26.71 17.53 -0.87
N GLY A 774 -26.62 18.32 0.21
CA GLY A 774 -25.38 18.99 0.60
C GLY A 774 -24.30 18.02 1.07
N GLU A 775 -23.05 18.48 1.00
CA GLU A 775 -21.86 17.77 1.47
C GLU A 775 -22.03 17.38 2.96
N PRO A 776 -21.81 16.10 3.32
CA PRO A 776 -22.00 15.64 4.69
C PRO A 776 -20.85 16.10 5.59
N GLU A 777 -21.11 16.13 6.90
CA GLU A 777 -20.14 16.48 7.93
C GLU A 777 -18.90 15.58 7.88
N LEU A 778 -17.72 16.20 7.94
CA LEU A 778 -16.44 15.52 8.02
C LEU A 778 -16.33 14.73 9.33
N GLN A 779 -15.91 13.47 9.23
CA GLN A 779 -15.69 12.59 10.38
C GLN A 779 -14.20 12.53 10.71
N SER A 780 -13.70 13.60 11.35
CA SER A 780 -12.30 13.69 11.79
C SER A 780 -11.95 12.57 12.78
N LYS A 781 -10.71 12.07 12.69
CA LYS A 781 -10.20 11.01 13.56
C LYS A 781 -9.58 11.55 14.85
N TYR A 782 -8.98 12.73 14.77
CA TYR A 782 -8.48 13.51 15.88
C TYR A 782 -9.39 14.72 16.15
N ASP A 783 -9.21 15.34 17.32
CA ASP A 783 -9.73 16.66 17.65
C ASP A 783 -8.59 17.65 17.41
N HIS A 784 -8.75 18.53 16.42
CA HIS A 784 -7.70 19.43 15.95
C HIS A 784 -7.42 20.59 16.93
N GLY A 785 -8.32 20.83 17.90
CA GLY A 785 -8.14 21.88 18.90
C GLY A 785 -8.41 23.30 18.36
N PRO A 786 -7.81 24.33 18.98
CA PRO A 786 -7.89 25.72 18.54
C PRO A 786 -6.71 26.10 17.61
N CYS A 787 -6.99 26.74 16.48
CA CYS A 787 -5.97 27.25 15.54
C CYS A 787 -4.95 28.18 16.22
N ILE A 788 -5.44 29.13 17.03
CA ILE A 788 -4.62 29.95 17.93
C ILE A 788 -4.97 29.59 19.37
N ASP A 789 -3.99 29.10 20.11
CA ASP A 789 -3.90 29.29 21.55
C ASP A 789 -2.59 30.01 21.91
N HIS A 790 -2.22 29.96 23.19
CA HIS A 790 -0.97 30.52 23.70
C HIS A 790 -0.50 29.65 24.87
N PRO A 791 0.82 29.61 25.17
CA PRO A 791 1.34 28.88 26.32
C PRO A 791 0.72 29.38 27.65
N GLY A 792 -0.28 28.64 28.14
CA GLY A 792 -0.93 28.82 29.45
C GLY A 792 -1.70 30.15 29.60
N VAL A 793 -1.01 31.21 30.02
CA VAL A 793 -1.61 32.54 30.28
C VAL A 793 -0.84 33.69 29.61
N TYR A 794 0.19 33.37 28.81
CA TYR A 794 1.13 34.35 28.29
C TYR A 794 0.66 34.98 26.98
N THR A 795 -0.46 35.70 26.99
CA THR A 795 -1.08 36.42 25.83
C THR A 795 -0.27 37.63 25.33
N ASN A 796 1.05 37.54 25.42
CA ASN A 796 2.05 38.51 24.99
C ASN A 796 3.33 37.79 24.48
N ALA A 797 3.20 36.50 24.14
CA ALA A 797 4.23 35.75 23.47
C ALA A 797 4.51 36.36 22.09
N ILE A 798 5.73 36.18 21.61
CA ILE A 798 6.02 36.26 20.17
C ILE A 798 5.98 34.82 19.69
N ILE A 799 4.91 34.45 19.00
CA ILE A 799 4.82 33.15 18.33
C ILE A 799 5.58 33.27 16.99
N VAL A 800 6.41 32.28 16.70
CA VAL A 800 7.08 32.10 15.42
C VAL A 800 6.64 30.74 14.92
N ASP A 801 5.68 30.78 14.00
CA ASP A 801 5.07 29.61 13.39
C ASP A 801 5.94 29.02 12.25
N ASP A 802 5.64 27.80 11.79
CA ASP A 802 6.34 27.17 10.66
C ASP A 802 5.91 27.71 9.27
N LEU A 803 4.77 28.42 9.20
CA LEU A 803 4.35 29.19 8.03
C LEU A 803 4.88 30.63 8.04
N GLY A 804 5.03 31.18 6.83
CA GLY A 804 5.62 32.51 6.60
C GLY A 804 4.61 33.60 6.22
N GLU A 805 3.45 33.19 5.72
CA GLU A 805 2.29 34.03 5.41
C GLU A 805 1.06 33.40 6.09
N HIS A 806 -0.17 33.73 5.68
CA HIS A 806 -1.38 33.05 6.16
C HIS A 806 -1.80 31.99 5.14
N GLU A 807 -2.06 30.78 5.62
CA GLU A 807 -2.63 29.67 4.85
C GLU A 807 -3.75 28.99 5.66
N ASP A 808 -5.02 29.06 5.20
CA ASP A 808 -6.18 28.34 5.79
C ASP A 808 -6.09 26.83 5.51
N THR A 809 -5.36 26.15 6.39
CA THR A 809 -5.14 24.70 6.55
C THR A 809 -6.39 23.94 7.00
N TYR A 810 -7.46 24.07 6.21
CA TYR A 810 -8.75 23.41 6.44
C TYR A 810 -9.45 23.82 7.76
N GLY A 811 -9.84 25.08 7.85
CA GLY A 811 -10.72 25.60 8.90
C GLY A 811 -10.08 26.62 9.83
N CYS A 812 -8.78 26.91 9.66
CA CYS A 812 -8.09 27.95 10.40
C CYS A 812 -8.15 29.30 9.69
N GLY A 813 -9.19 30.06 10.03
CA GLY A 813 -9.44 31.42 9.53
C GLY A 813 -8.87 32.55 10.40
N ASP A 814 -8.23 32.23 11.53
CA ASP A 814 -7.65 33.19 12.48
C ASP A 814 -6.14 32.91 12.61
N PHE A 815 -5.28 33.86 12.20
CA PHE A 815 -3.81 33.73 12.19
C PHE A 815 -3.13 34.90 12.94
N GLU A 816 -2.28 34.60 13.93
CA GLU A 816 -1.43 35.59 14.64
C GLU A 816 -0.04 35.67 13.99
N GLY A 817 0.03 36.41 12.88
CA GLY A 817 1.15 36.27 11.94
C GLY A 817 2.53 36.76 12.36
N ALA A 818 3.53 36.22 11.65
CA ALA A 818 4.97 36.35 11.90
C ALA A 818 5.60 37.77 11.77
N TRP A 819 4.82 38.85 11.91
CA TRP A 819 5.32 40.25 11.94
C TRP A 819 6.47 40.47 12.93
N ASP A 820 6.47 39.67 14.00
CA ASP A 820 7.40 39.75 15.12
C ASP A 820 8.46 38.63 15.14
N GLY A 821 8.54 37.81 14.08
CA GLY A 821 9.48 36.71 13.97
C GLY A 821 9.88 36.34 12.53
N LYS A 822 10.50 35.17 12.38
CA LYS A 822 10.71 34.47 11.11
C LYS A 822 11.05 33.01 11.36
N PHE A 823 10.34 32.10 10.70
CA PHE A 823 10.80 30.73 10.49
C PHE A 823 11.57 30.57 9.18
N THR A 824 12.38 29.52 9.08
CA THR A 824 13.01 29.09 7.82
C THR A 824 13.28 27.60 7.88
N LEU A 825 12.58 26.84 7.04
CA LEU A 825 12.93 25.47 6.72
C LEU A 825 14.05 25.46 5.67
N GLN A 826 15.07 24.63 5.86
CA GLN A 826 16.13 24.35 4.89
C GLN A 826 16.10 22.85 4.54
N VAL A 827 16.11 22.54 3.24
CA VAL A 827 16.19 21.17 2.70
C VAL A 827 17.58 20.90 2.13
N GLY A 828 18.25 19.89 2.66
CA GLY A 828 19.66 19.60 2.39
C GLY A 828 20.58 20.78 2.72
N ASP A 829 21.73 20.83 2.04
CA ASP A 829 22.70 21.92 2.16
C ASP A 829 22.48 22.98 1.07
N ASN A 830 21.24 23.11 0.60
CA ASN A 830 20.74 24.05 -0.43
C ASN A 830 21.59 24.20 -1.73
N ILE A 831 22.52 23.28 -2.00
CA ILE A 831 23.48 23.34 -3.10
C ILE A 831 23.55 22.02 -3.88
N THR A 832 23.76 22.16 -5.19
CA THR A 832 24.21 21.06 -6.04
C THR A 832 25.68 21.26 -6.42
N MET A 833 26.54 20.33 -6.00
CA MET A 833 27.96 20.28 -6.35
C MET A 833 28.20 19.19 -7.39
N GLN A 834 28.98 19.49 -8.44
CA GLN A 834 29.56 18.47 -9.32
C GLN A 834 30.97 18.09 -8.84
N ARG A 835 31.26 16.78 -8.77
CA ARG A 835 32.57 16.24 -8.41
C ARG A 835 33.45 16.01 -9.65
N ASP A 836 34.75 15.85 -9.44
CA ASP A 836 35.76 15.63 -10.50
C ASP A 836 35.56 14.32 -11.29
N ASP A 837 34.89 13.33 -10.72
CA ASP A 837 34.50 12.08 -11.39
C ASP A 837 33.25 12.23 -12.29
N GLY A 838 32.62 13.42 -12.29
CA GLY A 838 31.40 13.73 -13.02
C GLY A 838 30.11 13.48 -12.24
N THR A 839 30.16 12.90 -11.03
CA THR A 839 28.99 12.68 -10.17
C THR A 839 28.52 13.98 -9.49
N TYR A 840 27.39 13.91 -8.78
CA TYR A 840 26.84 15.04 -8.03
C TYR A 840 26.65 14.72 -6.54
N ARG A 841 26.75 15.76 -5.70
CA ARG A 841 26.05 15.86 -4.41
C ARG A 841 24.95 16.90 -4.61
N ALA A 842 23.71 16.47 -4.62
CA ALA A 842 22.54 17.31 -4.91
C ALA A 842 21.46 17.10 -3.83
N THR A 843 21.83 17.31 -2.57
CA THR A 843 20.94 17.13 -1.40
C THR A 843 19.62 17.91 -1.47
N PRO A 844 19.50 19.09 -2.13
CA PRO A 844 18.22 19.77 -2.34
C PRO A 844 17.24 19.05 -3.28
N TYR A 845 17.67 17.98 -3.97
CA TYR A 845 16.81 17.12 -4.77
C TYR A 845 16.46 15.80 -4.07
N ILE A 846 17.07 15.49 -2.92
CA ILE A 846 16.79 14.28 -2.12
C ILE A 846 16.02 14.61 -0.84
N ALA A 847 16.43 15.62 -0.07
CA ALA A 847 15.73 15.99 1.16
C ALA A 847 14.23 16.30 0.96
N PRO A 848 13.76 16.93 -0.14
CA PRO A 848 12.33 17.11 -0.40
C PRO A 848 11.54 15.83 -0.73
N ILE A 849 12.20 14.68 -0.87
CA ILE A 849 11.55 13.38 -1.09
C ILE A 849 11.08 12.78 0.23
N ASP A 850 11.74 13.08 1.36
CA ASP A 850 11.25 12.71 2.70
C ASP A 850 10.91 13.92 3.60
N LEU A 851 10.71 15.10 2.99
CA LEU A 851 9.95 16.17 3.60
C LEU A 851 8.48 16.00 3.24
N HIS A 852 7.62 16.15 4.24
CA HIS A 852 6.17 16.02 4.15
C HIS A 852 5.47 17.21 4.84
N GLN A 853 4.17 17.35 4.63
CA GLN A 853 3.30 18.32 5.35
C GLN A 853 2.01 17.64 5.82
N LEU A 854 1.50 18.04 7.00
CA LEU A 854 0.32 17.45 7.67
C LEU A 854 -0.53 18.54 8.34
N GLY A 855 -1.86 18.38 8.29
CA GLY A 855 -2.84 19.22 8.96
C GLY A 855 -3.00 18.91 10.45
N ALA A 856 -1.96 19.21 11.23
CA ALA A 856 -1.88 19.03 12.68
C ALA A 856 -0.95 20.09 13.28
N GLY A 857 -0.85 20.21 14.61
CA GLY A 857 0.02 21.22 15.24
C GLY A 857 -0.62 22.61 15.31
N TYR A 858 0.21 23.63 15.53
CA TYR A 858 -0.25 25.01 15.63
C TYR A 858 -0.78 25.50 14.26
N ASP A 859 -1.83 26.33 14.26
CA ASP A 859 -2.57 26.77 13.07
C ASP A 859 -2.91 25.62 12.08
N HIS A 860 -3.07 24.39 12.60
CA HIS A 860 -3.22 23.13 11.86
C HIS A 860 -2.20 22.93 10.71
N HIS A 861 -0.93 23.31 10.90
CA HIS A 861 0.13 22.97 9.95
C HIS A 861 1.43 22.51 10.64
N VAL A 862 2.01 21.42 10.13
CA VAL A 862 3.41 21.03 10.41
C VAL A 862 4.11 20.47 9.18
N TYR A 863 5.37 20.87 9.00
CA TYR A 863 6.36 20.11 8.23
C TYR A 863 6.93 18.95 9.06
N PHE A 864 7.11 17.78 8.45
CA PHE A 864 7.78 16.65 9.11
C PHE A 864 8.64 15.81 8.16
N THR A 865 9.53 14.99 8.74
CA THR A 865 10.47 14.09 8.06
C THR A 865 10.92 12.98 9.03
N HIS A 866 11.46 11.85 8.57
CA HIS A 866 11.96 10.82 9.48
C HIS A 866 13.30 11.23 10.15
N ASN A 867 13.65 10.58 11.26
CA ASN A 867 14.92 10.77 11.96
C ASN A 867 16.08 9.97 11.33
N TYR A 868 17.17 10.61 10.91
CA TYR A 868 18.30 9.92 10.29
C TYR A 868 19.56 9.95 11.18
N PRO A 869 20.53 9.05 10.99
CA PRO A 869 21.82 9.13 11.67
C PRO A 869 22.55 10.46 11.40
N ASP A 870 23.40 10.91 12.35
CA ASP A 870 24.27 12.11 12.23
C ASP A 870 25.14 12.18 10.94
N THR A 871 25.26 11.06 10.20
CA THR A 871 26.04 10.91 8.97
C THR A 871 25.24 11.06 7.67
N ASP A 872 23.91 11.14 7.73
CA ASP A 872 23.07 11.17 6.52
C ASP A 872 22.69 12.61 6.12
N TYR A 873 23.64 13.29 5.49
CA TYR A 873 23.42 14.65 4.99
C TYR A 873 22.50 14.73 3.75
N PHE A 874 22.03 13.60 3.19
CA PHE A 874 21.17 13.61 2.01
C PHE A 874 19.71 13.92 2.33
N HIS A 875 19.21 13.41 3.45
CA HIS A 875 17.82 13.59 3.92
C HIS A 875 17.70 14.71 4.97
N LYS A 876 18.76 15.51 5.17
CA LYS A 876 18.79 16.58 6.17
C LYS A 876 17.72 17.63 5.91
N VAL A 877 16.92 17.92 6.93
CA VAL A 877 16.00 19.07 7.00
C VAL A 877 16.27 19.85 8.29
N THR A 878 16.30 21.18 8.21
CA THR A 878 16.61 22.04 9.36
C THR A 878 15.59 23.17 9.49
N GLY A 879 14.84 23.19 10.60
CA GLY A 879 13.95 24.29 10.99
C GLY A 879 14.68 25.31 11.85
N ARG A 880 14.40 26.60 11.63
CA ARG A 880 15.01 27.72 12.37
C ARG A 880 13.97 28.78 12.74
N TRP A 881 13.85 29.09 14.02
CA TRP A 881 12.92 30.09 14.55
C TRP A 881 13.69 31.29 15.10
N GLN A 882 13.30 32.48 14.66
CA GLN A 882 13.98 33.74 15.01
C GLN A 882 12.94 34.78 15.44
N VAL A 883 13.23 35.54 16.51
CA VAL A 883 12.49 36.75 16.83
C VAL A 883 12.97 37.87 15.88
N ASN A 884 12.06 38.75 15.44
CA ASN A 884 12.35 39.86 14.53
C ASN A 884 13.58 40.66 15.03
N PRO A 885 14.67 40.79 14.24
CA PRO A 885 15.91 41.43 14.69
C PRO A 885 15.79 42.88 15.17
N ASN A 886 14.68 43.57 14.89
CA ASN A 886 14.39 44.91 15.43
C ASN A 886 13.92 44.89 16.90
N LYS A 887 13.47 43.73 17.41
CA LYS A 887 13.15 43.52 18.83
C LYS A 887 14.33 43.03 19.66
N LEU A 888 15.42 42.58 19.00
CA LEU A 888 16.60 42.05 19.67
C LEU A 888 17.69 43.14 19.83
N PRO A 889 18.45 43.14 20.94
CA PRO A 889 19.53 44.09 21.20
C PRO A 889 20.75 43.86 20.28
N ALA A 890 21.58 44.90 20.11
CA ALA A 890 22.91 44.75 19.50
C ALA A 890 23.87 44.05 20.46
N GLY A 891 24.92 43.39 19.95
CA GLY A 891 25.79 42.53 20.78
C GLY A 891 26.53 43.22 21.92
N ASP A 892 26.66 44.55 21.87
CA ASP A 892 27.22 45.43 22.90
C ASP A 892 26.19 45.93 23.93
N ASP A 893 24.89 45.68 23.72
CA ASP A 893 23.79 45.96 24.67
C ASP A 893 23.49 44.75 25.59
N PHE A 894 22.64 44.98 26.61
CA PHE A 894 22.07 43.91 27.43
C PHE A 894 21.10 43.03 26.61
N GLY A 895 21.30 41.71 26.66
CA GLY A 895 20.50 40.71 25.95
C GLY A 895 19.02 40.66 26.40
N GLN A 896 18.13 40.29 25.48
CA GLN A 896 16.71 40.12 25.80
C GLN A 896 16.42 38.66 26.14
N ARG A 897 16.02 38.42 27.40
CA ARG A 897 15.62 37.11 27.91
C ARG A 897 14.16 36.80 27.55
N TYR A 898 13.91 35.56 27.14
CA TYR A 898 12.58 35.00 26.93
C TYR A 898 12.45 33.68 27.69
N LYS A 899 11.26 33.36 28.21
CA LYS A 899 10.84 31.99 28.52
C LYS A 899 10.27 31.40 27.23
N VAL A 900 10.73 30.21 26.85
CA VAL A 900 10.49 29.64 25.52
C VAL A 900 9.69 28.35 25.64
N PHE A 901 8.69 28.23 24.78
CA PHE A 901 7.86 27.05 24.59
C PHE A 901 7.97 26.58 23.14
N VAL A 902 7.88 25.27 22.92
CA VAL A 902 7.71 24.67 21.59
C VAL A 902 6.33 24.02 21.53
N HIS A 903 5.61 24.22 20.43
CA HIS A 903 4.36 23.51 20.18
C HIS A 903 4.67 22.08 19.69
N LEU A 904 3.79 21.14 19.99
CA LEU A 904 3.94 19.73 19.65
C LEU A 904 2.57 19.18 19.24
N PRO A 905 2.46 18.48 18.09
CA PRO A 905 1.17 18.04 17.57
C PRO A 905 0.60 16.84 18.33
N SER A 906 -0.71 16.64 18.22
CA SER A 906 -1.38 15.44 18.76
C SER A 906 -0.95 14.13 18.12
N HIS A 907 -0.39 14.17 16.91
CA HIS A 907 0.03 13.00 16.15
C HIS A 907 1.11 13.37 15.11
N GLY A 908 1.78 12.38 14.53
CA GLY A 908 2.82 12.59 13.51
C GLY A 908 4.18 13.05 14.03
N ALA A 909 4.42 12.99 15.35
CA ALA A 909 5.71 13.34 15.97
C ALA A 909 6.10 12.31 17.04
N GLU A 910 7.23 11.62 16.85
CA GLU A 910 7.67 10.55 17.77
C GLU A 910 9.11 10.75 18.28
N ALA A 911 9.96 11.41 17.50
CA ALA A 911 11.41 11.45 17.69
C ALA A 911 11.89 12.23 18.94
N VAL A 912 13.14 11.98 19.34
CA VAL A 912 13.87 12.78 20.35
C VAL A 912 14.65 13.90 19.67
N VAL A 913 13.97 15.02 19.41
CA VAL A 913 14.53 16.15 18.65
C VAL A 913 15.41 17.04 19.54
N ARG A 914 16.55 17.48 18.98
CA ARG A 914 17.48 18.41 19.64
C ARG A 914 17.27 19.84 19.12
N TYR A 915 16.77 20.70 20.00
CA TYR A 915 16.63 22.14 19.77
C TYR A 915 17.88 22.87 20.29
N ASN A 916 18.64 23.49 19.39
CA ASN A 916 19.84 24.26 19.74
C ASN A 916 19.48 25.72 19.94
N PHE A 917 19.81 26.27 21.10
CA PHE A 917 19.61 27.68 21.47
C PHE A 917 20.88 28.46 21.15
N ILE A 918 20.80 29.43 20.25
CA ILE A 918 21.94 30.20 19.77
C ILE A 918 21.73 31.67 20.18
N PRO A 919 22.57 32.27 21.04
CA PRO A 919 22.30 33.60 21.61
C PRO A 919 22.45 34.74 20.61
N GLY A 920 23.16 34.54 19.50
CA GLY A 920 23.52 35.59 18.56
C GLY A 920 24.81 36.32 18.95
N ASP A 921 25.14 37.36 18.18
CA ASP A 921 26.34 38.17 18.40
C ASP A 921 26.24 38.89 19.74
N ASN A 922 27.18 38.63 20.65
CA ASN A 922 27.18 39.21 21.99
C ASN A 922 28.59 39.39 22.56
N THR A 923 28.80 40.47 23.32
CA THR A 923 30.03 40.73 24.10
C THR A 923 29.96 40.19 25.52
N ALA A 924 28.79 39.68 25.96
CA ALA A 924 28.57 39.11 27.28
C ALA A 924 29.31 37.78 27.50
N GLY A 925 29.67 37.08 26.42
CA GLY A 925 30.28 35.75 26.46
C GLY A 925 29.26 34.60 26.53
N ALA A 926 27.98 34.90 26.25
CA ALA A 926 26.89 33.93 26.18
C ALA A 926 27.17 32.91 25.06
N LYS A 927 26.96 31.63 25.36
CA LYS A 927 27.26 30.50 24.47
C LYS A 927 25.99 29.79 24.01
N PRO A 928 26.04 29.04 22.90
CA PRO A 928 24.97 28.13 22.55
C PRO A 928 24.73 27.06 23.61
N ASP A 929 23.48 26.65 23.74
CA ASP A 929 22.99 25.57 24.62
C ASP A 929 21.99 24.69 23.83
N TYR A 930 21.43 23.64 24.44
CA TYR A 930 20.43 22.80 23.76
C TYR A 930 19.41 22.15 24.70
N CYS A 931 18.26 21.78 24.15
CA CYS A 931 17.30 20.88 24.79
C CYS A 931 16.97 19.69 23.90
N ASN A 932 16.85 18.51 24.51
CA ASN A 932 16.35 17.30 23.85
C ASN A 932 14.88 17.07 24.27
N VAL A 933 13.98 17.03 23.29
CA VAL A 933 12.53 16.89 23.50
C VAL A 933 12.05 15.65 22.75
N ASN A 934 11.56 14.63 23.46
CA ASN A 934 10.81 13.55 22.82
C ASN A 934 9.42 14.05 22.47
N GLN A 935 9.10 14.25 21.20
CA GLN A 935 7.88 14.95 20.79
C GLN A 935 6.62 14.18 21.22
N GLY A 936 6.50 12.90 20.84
CA GLY A 936 5.31 12.08 21.12
C GLY A 936 5.02 11.82 22.61
N THR A 937 6.04 11.63 23.46
CA THR A 937 5.84 11.49 24.92
C THR A 937 5.50 12.82 25.59
N ARG A 938 5.85 13.96 24.97
CA ARG A 938 5.55 15.29 25.52
C ARG A 938 4.18 15.81 25.08
N SER A 939 3.77 15.56 23.83
CA SER A 939 2.38 15.82 23.38
C SER A 939 1.40 14.83 24.02
N ASN A 940 1.79 13.56 24.16
CA ASN A 940 0.98 12.48 24.74
C ASN A 940 -0.41 12.42 24.05
N GLY A 941 -0.43 12.53 22.73
CA GLY A 941 -1.64 12.46 21.92
C GLY A 941 -2.50 13.74 21.92
N LYS A 942 -1.90 14.92 22.12
CA LYS A 942 -2.60 16.23 22.17
C LYS A 942 -1.74 17.37 21.63
N GLU A 943 -2.38 18.34 20.99
CA GLU A 943 -1.80 19.67 20.74
C GLU A 943 -1.33 20.28 22.08
N THR A 944 -0.06 20.69 22.18
CA THR A 944 0.45 21.23 23.45
C THR A 944 1.72 22.10 23.36
N TRP A 945 1.73 23.20 24.11
CA TRP A 945 2.92 24.00 24.38
C TRP A 945 3.80 23.39 25.49
N PHE A 946 4.94 22.81 25.11
CA PHE A 946 5.95 22.33 26.06
C PHE A 946 6.92 23.44 26.46
N GLU A 947 6.97 23.79 27.75
CA GLU A 947 7.98 24.73 28.28
C GLU A 947 9.38 24.11 28.23
N MET A 948 10.33 24.81 27.61
CA MET A 948 11.73 24.40 27.61
C MET A 948 12.52 25.04 28.76
N GLY A 949 12.36 26.34 28.97
CA GLY A 949 13.05 27.14 29.98
C GLY A 949 13.29 28.56 29.49
N THR A 950 14.21 29.31 30.10
CA THR A 950 14.60 30.66 29.64
C THR A 950 15.92 30.69 28.89
N PHE A 951 15.99 31.54 27.87
CA PHE A 951 17.22 31.83 27.14
C PHE A 951 17.29 33.31 26.71
N THR A 952 18.50 33.84 26.62
CA THR A 952 18.80 35.24 26.33
C THR A 952 19.38 35.42 24.94
N PHE A 953 18.79 36.33 24.16
CA PHE A 953 19.09 36.53 22.75
C PHE A 953 19.49 37.98 22.42
N TRP A 954 20.35 38.09 21.42
CA TRP A 954 20.81 39.28 20.71
C TRP A 954 20.55 39.10 19.21
N LYS A 955 20.87 40.09 18.37
CA LYS A 955 20.79 39.96 16.90
C LYS A 955 21.61 38.76 16.39
N GLY A 956 21.06 38.06 15.40
CA GLY A 956 21.55 36.75 14.93
C GLY A 956 21.14 35.56 15.82
N GLY A 957 20.52 35.82 16.98
CA GLY A 957 20.04 34.82 17.92
C GLY A 957 18.79 34.09 17.42
N ARG A 958 18.73 32.78 17.67
CA ARG A 958 17.72 31.87 17.10
C ARG A 958 17.65 30.53 17.85
N ILE A 959 16.60 29.76 17.55
CA ILE A 959 16.54 28.33 17.86
C ILE A 959 16.63 27.54 16.55
N GLU A 960 17.36 26.43 16.55
CA GLU A 960 17.66 25.62 15.36
C GLU A 960 17.59 24.12 15.69
N ALA A 961 16.76 23.38 14.96
CA ALA A 961 16.59 21.94 15.09
C ALA A 961 16.68 21.26 13.72
N ASP A 962 17.19 20.04 13.67
CA ASP A 962 17.22 19.22 12.46
C ASP A 962 16.86 17.76 12.78
N ASN A 963 16.74 16.94 11.72
CA ASN A 963 16.37 15.53 11.79
C ASN A 963 17.56 14.57 11.88
N LEU A 964 18.80 15.06 12.06
CA LEU A 964 19.99 14.21 12.12
C LEU A 964 20.39 13.95 13.59
N HIS A 965 20.13 12.74 14.07
CA HIS A 965 20.34 12.36 15.47
C HIS A 965 21.22 11.10 15.56
N SER A 966 22.12 11.05 16.55
CA SER A 966 23.03 9.92 16.83
C SER A 966 22.39 8.53 17.01
N ALA A 967 21.06 8.46 17.15
CA ALA A 967 20.27 7.24 17.26
C ALA A 967 19.10 7.18 16.25
N GLY A 968 19.04 8.08 15.27
CA GLY A 968 18.01 8.08 14.23
C GLY A 968 18.14 6.86 13.33
N THR A 969 17.00 6.32 12.91
CA THR A 969 16.92 5.04 12.18
C THR A 969 16.20 5.15 10.83
N GLY A 970 15.39 6.18 10.63
CA GLY A 970 14.42 6.33 9.54
C GLY A 970 13.03 5.80 9.90
N ASP A 971 12.68 5.72 11.19
CA ASP A 971 11.38 5.20 11.65
C ASP A 971 10.54 6.25 12.42
N ASP A 972 11.15 7.13 13.25
CA ASP A 972 10.40 8.13 14.04
C ASP A 972 10.30 9.45 13.27
N ASN A 973 9.15 10.12 13.30
CA ASN A 973 9.00 11.44 12.69
C ASN A 973 9.52 12.57 13.58
N VAL A 974 10.20 13.52 12.92
CA VAL A 974 10.70 14.80 13.42
C VAL A 974 9.80 15.89 12.86
N VAL A 975 9.04 16.55 13.74
CA VAL A 975 8.15 17.66 13.39
C VAL A 975 8.82 19.02 13.61
N PHE A 976 8.57 19.92 12.65
CA PHE A 976 8.77 21.36 12.77
C PHE A 976 7.38 22.01 12.89
N ASP A 977 7.20 22.82 13.94
CA ASP A 977 5.94 23.40 14.43
C ASP A 977 6.30 24.77 15.06
N ALA A 978 5.36 25.48 15.68
CA ALA A 978 5.58 26.80 16.25
C ALA A 978 6.50 26.85 17.50
N ILE A 979 7.19 27.97 17.69
CA ILE A 979 7.94 28.31 18.93
C ILE A 979 7.46 29.66 19.48
N ALA A 980 7.08 29.68 20.76
CA ALA A 980 6.62 30.87 21.47
C ALA A 980 7.70 31.44 22.39
N PHE A 981 8.06 32.70 22.17
CA PHE A 981 9.03 33.46 22.94
C PHE A 981 8.31 34.47 23.85
N VAL A 982 8.18 34.15 25.15
CA VAL A 982 7.53 35.02 26.15
C VAL A 982 8.58 35.93 26.81
N PRO A 983 8.51 37.27 26.69
CA PRO A 983 9.45 38.18 27.34
C PRO A 983 9.51 37.96 28.85
N PHE A 984 10.71 37.72 29.41
CA PHE A 984 10.87 37.27 30.79
C PHE A 984 12.12 37.87 31.45
N THR A 985 12.09 38.10 32.76
CA THR A 985 13.12 38.89 33.46
C THR A 985 14.09 38.07 34.30
N THR A 986 13.63 36.97 34.92
CA THR A 986 14.44 36.06 35.75
C THR A 986 14.89 34.84 34.95
N ALA A 987 16.12 34.36 35.18
CA ALA A 987 16.54 33.07 34.64
C ALA A 987 15.78 31.92 35.33
N ASP A 988 15.26 30.99 34.53
CA ASP A 988 14.54 29.79 34.93
C ASP A 988 14.97 28.64 34.00
N PRO A 989 15.78 27.68 34.47
CA PRO A 989 16.32 26.61 33.62
C PRO A 989 15.26 25.71 32.96
N GLY A 990 14.03 25.71 33.50
CA GLY A 990 12.91 24.92 32.99
C GLY A 990 13.15 23.40 32.98
N PRO A 991 12.27 22.62 32.33
CA PRO A 991 12.42 21.18 32.17
C PRO A 991 13.69 20.74 31.42
N CYS A 992 14.25 21.62 30.58
CA CYS A 992 15.49 21.35 29.84
C CYS A 992 16.77 21.54 30.65
N ASN A 993 16.73 22.27 31.78
CA ASN A 993 17.88 22.71 32.56
C ASN A 993 18.83 23.66 31.78
N LEU A 994 18.27 24.54 30.95
CA LEU A 994 19.03 25.52 30.16
C LEU A 994 19.87 26.42 31.09
N VAL A 995 21.12 26.68 30.71
CA VAL A 995 22.05 27.53 31.48
C VAL A 995 22.02 29.00 31.04
N ASP A 996 21.03 29.39 30.21
CA ASP A 996 20.80 30.76 29.74
C ASP A 996 22.06 31.40 29.11
N GLY A 997 22.78 30.60 28.32
CA GLY A 997 24.05 30.96 27.70
C GLY A 997 25.25 31.06 28.66
N GLY A 998 25.02 30.91 29.96
CA GLY A 998 26.05 30.97 31.02
C GLY A 998 26.28 32.38 31.60
N VAL A 999 25.25 33.24 31.61
CA VAL A 999 25.32 34.68 31.97
C VAL A 999 24.70 34.99 33.33
#